data_AF-A0A8D8PZV1-F1
#
_entry.id   AF-A0A8D8PZV1-F1
#
_cell.length_a   1.000
_cell.length_b   1.000
_cell.length_c   1.000
_cell.angle_alpha   90.00
_cell.angle_beta   90.00
_cell.angle_gamma   90.00
#
_symmetry.space_group_name_H-M   'P 1'
#
loop_
_entity.id
_entity.type
_entity.pdbx_description
1 polymer ?
#
loop_
_entity_poly.entity_id
_entity_poly.type
_entity_poly.pdbx_seq_one_letter_code
_entity_poly.pdbx_strand_id
1 'polypeptide(L)'
;MSSSSLYQQIYVQVLLTSLQVLAWSPNPVPKHVFKYDQFESQHFYGNSSEKDNDYFKILHQEYNSVLVGARNTVYNISVHNLSELASQRISWAPSGAHRELCLLKGKSEDDCHNYIRVGAKLEDNSLLVCGTNAYRPLCRKYKNQDGTLTPADKDIEGPGRCPFSPSHNSTALFTDGHLYTATVADFSGGEPLIYREPQRTERSDLKQLNDPSFVSSLSYGNYVLFFFREAAVEYINCGKAVYSRVARVCKSDKGGPHQFWDRWTTFLKSRLNCSMPGEYPFYFDEIQATSDVVQGEYGGAYDDIIYGVFNTPVNSIGGSAICAFSMRQLMDTFDGPFKEQDGMNANWLPVPHSKVPEPRPGACVNDSRTLPDFTVNFVKTHSLMNNAVPSYFSHPVSIKVSWTSKFSSIAVDPQVRALSGTTYDVIFVGTEDGKVVKIVNVASGGVGTQTRALVIEELQVLPPGTPVQSLSIVRTVSQNHAKLLVVSNKQLTHIALHRCKVFSTCADCVNLQDPYCAWDTKLRKCVPYQERSALPAAQFVQNILKPASAQCPEDSSSDVRELTDEQNEIDNRILDSGSESDGKECAPTKCPSCVGQCADSLASQAASQQDKIVIYTGNTLGLTVLTSVLLTLLIGFTAGYLCSRYVRNDTYTNIMPFHARQQLNRLDNSSNLESGAAGTVASSWTSHPNNKNTLNLVMNVCHETERSPKNDLNEKNSTLENSKNTLQKVKKTYI
;
A
#
# COMPACT_ATOMS: atom_id res chain seq x y z
N MET A 1 -2.35 35.71 48.68
CA MET A 1 -2.44 35.99 47.23
C MET A 1 -1.24 35.33 46.57
N SER A 2 -1.34 34.40 45.64
CA SER A 2 -2.50 33.95 44.89
C SER A 2 -2.30 32.53 44.37
N SER A 3 -3.26 31.67 44.69
CA SER A 3 -3.53 30.37 44.07
C SER A 3 -3.88 30.47 42.56
N SER A 4 -3.80 31.66 41.97
CA SER A 4 -4.00 31.91 40.54
C SER A 4 -2.77 31.62 39.68
N SER A 5 -1.55 31.61 40.24
CA SER A 5 -0.32 31.39 39.45
C SER A 5 -0.13 29.93 39.03
N LEU A 6 -0.61 28.97 39.83
CA LEU A 6 -0.53 27.54 39.50
C LEU A 6 -1.51 27.16 38.38
N TYR A 7 -2.72 27.72 38.40
CA TYR A 7 -3.73 27.46 37.39
C TYR A 7 -3.33 28.00 36.01
N GLN A 8 -2.64 29.14 35.97
CA GLN A 8 -2.23 29.78 34.71
C GLN A 8 -1.01 29.09 34.07
N GLN A 9 -0.07 28.56 34.87
CA GLN A 9 1.04 27.75 34.37
C GLN A 9 0.58 26.38 33.84
N ILE A 10 -0.38 25.73 34.50
CA ILE A 10 -0.96 24.46 34.01
C ILE A 10 -1.74 24.69 32.71
N TYR A 11 -2.51 25.78 32.60
CA TYR A 11 -3.22 26.10 31.35
C TYR A 11 -2.28 26.36 30.18
N VAL A 12 -1.16 27.05 30.40
CA VAL A 12 -0.16 27.33 29.35
C VAL A 12 0.59 26.05 28.96
N GLN A 13 0.88 25.14 29.90
CA GLN A 13 1.52 23.84 29.60
C GLN A 13 0.57 22.85 28.91
N VAL A 14 -0.73 22.92 29.18
CA VAL A 14 -1.77 22.14 28.46
C VAL A 14 -2.06 22.74 27.07
N LEU A 15 -2.01 24.07 26.90
CA LEU A 15 -2.11 24.70 25.58
C LEU A 15 -0.86 24.49 24.71
N LEU A 16 0.34 24.44 25.29
CA LEU A 16 1.58 24.17 24.55
C LEU A 16 1.77 22.69 24.21
N THR A 17 1.19 21.76 24.98
CA THR A 17 1.22 20.32 24.66
C THR A 17 0.14 19.90 23.66
N SER A 18 -0.88 20.72 23.40
CA SER A 18 -1.92 20.46 22.39
C SER A 18 -1.63 21.04 21.01
N LEU A 19 -0.57 21.85 20.84
CA LEU A 19 -0.33 22.62 19.61
C LEU A 19 0.98 22.33 18.84
N GLN A 20 1.71 21.24 19.12
CA GLN A 20 2.95 20.92 18.39
C GLN A 20 3.05 19.50 17.80
N VAL A 21 1.94 18.91 17.38
CA VAL A 21 1.95 17.77 16.44
C VAL A 21 1.01 18.05 15.26
N LEU A 22 1.29 19.12 14.49
CA LEU A 22 0.60 19.39 13.22
C LEU A 22 1.60 19.72 12.11
N ALA A 23 2.70 18.96 12.03
CA ALA A 23 3.55 18.96 10.85
C ALA A 23 3.17 17.85 9.85
N TRP A 24 2.18 17.01 10.18
CA TRP A 24 1.78 15.85 9.38
C TRP A 24 0.27 15.84 9.22
N SER A 25 -0.21 15.54 8.00
CA SER A 25 -1.65 15.34 7.76
C SER A 25 -2.15 14.28 8.73
N PRO A 26 -3.10 14.60 9.64
CA PRO A 26 -3.60 13.62 10.59
C PRO A 26 -4.22 12.45 9.83
N ASN A 27 -4.00 11.24 10.33
CA ASN A 27 -4.62 10.05 9.76
C ASN A 27 -6.14 10.22 9.74
N PRO A 28 -6.83 9.80 8.66
CA PRO A 28 -8.27 9.77 8.68
C PRO A 28 -8.73 8.82 9.79
N VAL A 29 -9.54 9.35 10.70
CA VAL A 29 -10.07 8.59 11.84
C VAL A 29 -11.20 7.69 11.33
N PRO A 30 -11.16 6.37 11.58
CA PRO A 30 -12.26 5.48 11.25
C PRO A 30 -13.50 5.87 12.06
N LYS A 31 -14.67 5.88 11.42
CA LYS A 31 -15.92 6.22 12.12
C LYS A 31 -16.35 5.18 13.12
N HIS A 32 -16.05 3.91 12.82
CA HIS A 32 -16.30 2.81 13.73
C HIS A 32 -15.11 1.85 13.76
N VAL A 33 -14.80 1.30 14.92
CA VAL A 33 -13.74 0.32 15.12
C VAL A 33 -14.34 -0.93 15.74
N PHE A 34 -14.15 -2.07 15.08
CA PHE A 34 -14.55 -3.38 15.59
C PHE A 34 -13.33 -4.12 16.11
N LYS A 35 -13.38 -4.53 17.38
CA LYS A 35 -12.38 -5.42 17.96
C LYS A 35 -12.57 -6.84 17.45
N TYR A 36 -11.55 -7.67 17.68
CA TYR A 36 -11.60 -9.09 17.35
C TYR A 36 -12.79 -9.74 18.05
N ASP A 37 -13.50 -10.63 17.33
CA ASP A 37 -14.67 -11.38 17.83
C ASP A 37 -15.93 -10.55 18.16
N GLN A 38 -16.01 -9.29 17.70
CA GLN A 38 -17.21 -8.44 17.89
C GLN A 38 -18.21 -8.50 16.73
N PHE A 39 -17.96 -9.33 15.71
CA PHE A 39 -18.81 -9.45 14.54
C PHE A 39 -18.80 -10.89 14.04
N GLU A 40 -19.84 -11.26 13.29
CA GLU A 40 -19.94 -12.58 12.69
C GLU A 40 -18.84 -12.76 11.62
N SER A 41 -17.94 -13.69 11.88
CA SER A 41 -16.92 -14.18 10.94
C SER A 41 -16.90 -15.69 10.92
N GLN A 42 -16.63 -16.27 9.76
CA GLN A 42 -16.39 -17.70 9.61
C GLN A 42 -14.94 -17.92 9.22
N HIS A 43 -14.33 -18.95 9.79
CA HIS A 43 -12.90 -19.23 9.66
C HIS A 43 -12.69 -20.66 9.15
N PHE A 44 -11.66 -20.83 8.32
CA PHE A 44 -11.16 -22.12 7.87
C PHE A 44 -9.65 -22.19 8.10
N TYR A 45 -9.21 -23.15 8.90
CA TYR A 45 -7.82 -23.30 9.35
C TYR A 45 -7.06 -24.43 8.63
N GLY A 46 -7.71 -25.19 7.75
CA GLY A 46 -7.10 -26.35 7.09
C GLY A 46 -6.92 -27.55 8.03
N ASN A 47 -5.99 -28.44 7.66
CA ASN A 47 -5.75 -29.73 8.35
C ASN A 47 -4.61 -29.67 9.37
N SER A 48 -3.83 -28.60 9.40
CA SER A 48 -2.73 -28.39 10.33
C SER A 48 -3.22 -27.64 11.59
N SER A 49 -2.46 -27.78 12.68
CA SER A 49 -2.74 -27.04 13.92
C SER A 49 -2.68 -25.54 13.65
N GLU A 50 -3.42 -24.73 14.40
CA GLU A 50 -3.41 -23.25 14.35
C GLU A 50 -1.99 -22.62 14.46
N LYS A 51 -1.01 -23.45 14.88
CA LYS A 51 0.41 -23.09 15.01
C LYS A 51 1.22 -23.15 13.71
N ASP A 52 0.79 -23.91 12.70
CA ASP A 52 1.59 -24.14 11.49
C ASP A 52 1.30 -23.09 10.40
N ASN A 53 2.34 -22.68 9.67
CA ASN A 53 2.19 -21.75 8.55
C ASN A 53 2.00 -22.53 7.24
N ASP A 54 0.76 -22.70 6.82
CA ASP A 54 0.42 -23.39 5.57
C ASP A 54 0.60 -22.51 4.33
N TYR A 55 0.75 -21.19 4.51
CA TYR A 55 0.82 -20.16 3.50
C TYR A 55 -0.30 -20.26 2.46
N PHE A 56 -1.54 -20.04 2.89
CA PHE A 56 -2.69 -20.09 1.98
C PHE A 56 -2.57 -19.06 0.86
N LYS A 57 -2.87 -19.50 -0.37
CA LYS A 57 -2.95 -18.65 -1.55
C LYS A 57 -4.18 -19.00 -2.37
N ILE A 58 -4.97 -17.99 -2.75
CA ILE A 58 -6.07 -18.18 -3.70
C ILE A 58 -5.44 -18.51 -5.06
N LEU A 59 -5.83 -19.65 -5.62
CA LEU A 59 -5.35 -20.12 -6.92
C LEU A 59 -6.36 -19.77 -8.02
N HIS A 60 -7.64 -19.99 -7.73
CA HIS A 60 -8.72 -19.72 -8.64
C HIS A 60 -10.00 -19.49 -7.85
N GLN A 61 -10.83 -18.56 -8.31
CA GLN A 61 -12.10 -18.23 -7.68
C GLN A 61 -13.23 -18.40 -8.70
N GLU A 62 -14.19 -19.24 -8.36
CA GLU A 62 -15.45 -19.39 -9.07
C GLU A 62 -16.59 -18.73 -8.24
N TYR A 63 -17.81 -18.72 -8.78
CA TYR A 63 -18.95 -18.08 -8.12
C TYR A 63 -19.34 -18.70 -6.76
N ASN A 64 -19.24 -20.02 -6.65
CA ASN A 64 -19.70 -20.76 -5.46
C ASN A 64 -18.57 -21.44 -4.69
N SER A 65 -17.36 -21.53 -5.26
CA SER A 65 -16.23 -22.20 -4.66
C SER A 65 -14.90 -21.52 -4.97
N VAL A 66 -13.94 -21.64 -4.06
CA VAL A 66 -12.59 -21.08 -4.20
C VAL A 66 -11.56 -22.20 -4.02
N LEU A 67 -10.62 -22.26 -4.95
CA LEU A 67 -9.46 -23.15 -4.87
C LEU A 67 -8.34 -22.46 -4.10
N VAL A 68 -7.96 -23.06 -2.98
CA VAL A 68 -6.93 -22.53 -2.08
C VAL A 68 -5.76 -23.49 -2.02
N GLY A 69 -4.59 -23.01 -2.43
CA GLY A 69 -3.32 -23.71 -2.30
C GLY A 69 -2.76 -23.53 -0.90
N ALA A 70 -2.28 -24.61 -0.31
CA ALA A 70 -1.69 -24.64 1.02
C ALA A 70 -0.43 -25.52 1.02
N ARG A 71 0.08 -25.84 2.22
CA ARG A 71 1.16 -26.80 2.42
C ARG A 71 0.68 -28.22 2.08
N ASN A 72 1.34 -28.82 1.10
CA ASN A 72 1.12 -30.15 0.53
C ASN A 72 -0.30 -30.41 -0.01
N THR A 73 -1.21 -29.44 0.02
CA THR A 73 -2.64 -29.69 -0.21
C THR A 73 -3.25 -28.55 -1.02
N VAL A 74 -4.22 -28.88 -1.87
CA VAL A 74 -5.16 -27.91 -2.46
C VAL A 74 -6.55 -28.23 -1.93
N TYR A 75 -7.17 -27.21 -1.35
CA TYR A 75 -8.54 -27.27 -0.85
C TYR A 75 -9.49 -26.66 -1.88
N ASN A 76 -10.64 -27.29 -2.09
CA ASN A 76 -11.77 -26.64 -2.73
C ASN A 76 -12.80 -26.28 -1.66
N ILE A 77 -13.04 -24.98 -1.47
CA ILE A 77 -13.82 -24.47 -0.35
C ILE A 77 -15.08 -23.79 -0.89
N SER A 78 -16.24 -24.13 -0.33
CA SER A 78 -17.49 -23.43 -0.59
C SER A 78 -17.45 -22.01 -0.06
N VAL A 79 -17.77 -21.03 -0.91
CA VAL A 79 -17.78 -19.60 -0.54
C VAL A 79 -18.85 -19.30 0.52
N HIS A 80 -19.95 -20.06 0.52
CA HIS A 80 -21.12 -19.79 1.35
C HIS A 80 -20.84 -19.91 2.85
N ASN A 81 -20.19 -21.01 3.25
CA ASN A 81 -20.01 -21.44 4.63
C ASN A 81 -18.54 -21.79 4.99
N LEU A 82 -17.61 -21.56 4.06
CA LEU A 82 -16.21 -22.01 4.14
C LEU A 82 -16.06 -23.51 4.43
N SER A 83 -17.04 -24.35 4.04
CA SER A 83 -16.90 -25.79 4.16
C SER A 83 -16.08 -26.35 3.01
N GLU A 84 -15.18 -27.26 3.32
CA GLU A 84 -14.39 -27.96 2.31
C GLU A 84 -15.22 -29.01 1.56
N LEU A 85 -15.05 -29.04 0.24
CA LEU A 85 -15.51 -30.11 -0.64
C LEU A 85 -14.46 -31.24 -0.66
N ALA A 86 -14.49 -32.09 0.36
CA ALA A 86 -13.45 -33.09 0.62
C ALA A 86 -13.18 -34.07 -0.56
N SER A 87 -14.19 -34.35 -1.40
CA SER A 87 -14.02 -35.21 -2.59
C SER A 87 -13.09 -34.61 -3.65
N GLN A 88 -12.86 -33.30 -3.62
CA GLN A 88 -12.02 -32.57 -4.58
C GLN A 88 -10.69 -32.13 -3.97
N ARG A 89 -10.35 -32.60 -2.76
CA ARG A 89 -9.06 -32.33 -2.12
C ARG A 89 -7.93 -32.97 -2.94
N ILE A 90 -6.89 -32.19 -3.21
CA ILE A 90 -5.64 -32.71 -3.78
C ILE A 90 -4.58 -32.77 -2.69
N SER A 91 -4.10 -33.97 -2.38
CA SER A 91 -2.89 -34.16 -1.55
C SER A 91 -1.68 -34.36 -2.44
N TRP A 92 -0.69 -33.49 -2.32
CA TRP A 92 0.54 -33.49 -3.09
C TRP A 92 1.74 -33.11 -2.22
N ALA A 93 2.20 -34.06 -1.42
CA ALA A 93 3.44 -33.95 -0.65
C ALA A 93 4.69 -34.23 -1.51
N PRO A 94 5.86 -33.66 -1.17
CA PRO A 94 7.11 -33.98 -1.85
C PRO A 94 7.55 -35.42 -1.54
N SER A 95 8.34 -36.02 -2.43
CA SER A 95 8.95 -37.33 -2.17
C SER A 95 10.00 -37.25 -1.05
N GLY A 96 10.25 -38.37 -0.35
CA GLY A 96 11.28 -38.43 0.69
C GLY A 96 12.65 -37.98 0.20
N ALA A 97 13.05 -38.41 -1.01
CA ALA A 97 14.31 -38.00 -1.63
C ALA A 97 14.39 -36.49 -1.91
N HIS A 98 13.30 -35.84 -2.35
CA HIS A 98 13.31 -34.38 -2.55
C HIS A 98 13.43 -33.63 -1.23
N ARG A 99 12.73 -34.12 -0.20
CA ARG A 99 12.78 -33.54 1.14
C ARG A 99 14.18 -33.65 1.74
N GLU A 100 14.81 -34.82 1.66
CA GLU A 100 16.19 -35.03 2.12
C GLU A 100 17.18 -34.15 1.36
N LEU A 101 17.05 -34.03 0.03
CA LEU A 101 17.90 -33.16 -0.77
C LEU A 101 17.74 -31.68 -0.39
N CYS A 102 16.52 -31.24 -0.06
CA CYS A 102 16.24 -29.88 0.40
C CYS A 102 16.94 -29.60 1.75
N LEU A 103 16.85 -30.54 2.70
CA LEU A 103 17.54 -30.46 3.99
C LEU A 103 19.07 -30.47 3.82
N LEU A 104 19.59 -31.31 2.92
CA LEU A 104 21.02 -31.37 2.59
C LEU A 104 21.54 -30.03 2.02
N LYS A 105 20.68 -29.28 1.32
CA LYS A 105 20.98 -27.93 0.83
C LYS A 105 20.85 -26.83 1.90
N GLY A 106 20.63 -27.21 3.17
CA GLY A 106 20.63 -26.29 4.33
C GLY A 106 19.31 -25.57 4.59
N LYS A 107 18.18 -26.06 4.04
CA LYS A 107 16.85 -25.51 4.33
C LYS A 107 16.23 -26.13 5.59
N SER A 108 15.28 -25.43 6.20
CA SER A 108 14.59 -25.90 7.40
C SER A 108 13.59 -27.01 7.07
N GLU A 109 13.17 -27.76 8.08
CA GLU A 109 12.14 -28.80 7.90
C GLU A 109 10.82 -28.21 7.39
N ASP A 110 10.45 -27.01 7.86
CA ASP A 110 9.24 -26.30 7.46
C ASP A 110 9.29 -25.84 5.99
N ASP A 111 10.47 -25.40 5.53
CA ASP A 111 10.73 -24.99 4.15
C ASP A 111 10.66 -26.15 3.15
N CYS A 112 11.01 -27.37 3.59
CA CYS A 112 11.11 -28.56 2.75
C CYS A 112 9.76 -29.29 2.55
N HIS A 113 8.69 -28.51 2.37
CA HIS A 113 7.37 -28.98 1.98
C HIS A 113 6.98 -28.50 0.58
N ASN A 114 5.86 -29.02 0.06
CA ASN A 114 5.31 -28.56 -1.21
C ASN A 114 4.28 -27.45 -0.96
N TYR A 115 4.66 -26.19 -1.13
CA TYR A 115 3.73 -25.07 -1.02
C TYR A 115 3.13 -24.78 -2.38
N ILE A 116 1.81 -24.95 -2.49
CA ILE A 116 1.11 -24.67 -3.74
C ILE A 116 1.00 -23.17 -3.94
N ARG A 117 1.42 -22.68 -5.12
CA ARG A 117 1.57 -21.24 -5.39
C ARG A 117 0.93 -20.77 -6.69
N VAL A 118 0.70 -21.68 -7.62
CA VAL A 118 0.08 -21.39 -8.91
C VAL A 118 -0.99 -22.42 -9.17
N GLY A 119 -2.17 -21.96 -9.58
CA GLY A 119 -3.22 -22.80 -10.10
C GLY A 119 -3.94 -22.10 -11.24
N ALA A 120 -4.34 -22.87 -12.24
CA ALA A 120 -5.04 -22.35 -13.40
C ALA A 120 -5.99 -23.41 -13.96
N LYS A 121 -7.23 -23.01 -14.24
CA LYS A 121 -8.18 -23.85 -14.96
C LYS A 121 -7.91 -23.72 -16.46
N LEU A 122 -7.62 -24.84 -17.10
CA LEU A 122 -7.32 -24.97 -18.53
C LEU A 122 -8.62 -25.08 -19.33
N GLU A 123 -8.54 -24.85 -20.64
CA GLU A 123 -9.70 -24.88 -21.56
C GLU A 123 -10.35 -26.27 -21.67
N ASP A 124 -9.58 -27.34 -21.47
CA ASP A 124 -10.07 -28.73 -21.44
C ASP A 124 -10.71 -29.12 -20.09
N ASN A 125 -11.06 -28.13 -19.26
CA ASN A 125 -11.58 -28.29 -17.90
C ASN A 125 -10.63 -29.05 -16.96
N SER A 126 -9.35 -29.16 -17.32
CA SER A 126 -8.30 -29.66 -16.43
C SER A 126 -7.73 -28.52 -15.58
N LEU A 127 -7.16 -28.86 -14.42
CA LEU A 127 -6.56 -27.94 -13.49
C LEU A 127 -5.04 -28.10 -13.52
N LEU A 128 -4.32 -27.06 -13.91
CA LEU A 128 -2.87 -26.99 -13.74
C LEU A 128 -2.57 -26.49 -12.33
N VAL A 129 -1.77 -27.23 -11.56
CA VAL A 129 -1.32 -26.86 -10.22
C VAL A 129 0.20 -26.92 -10.17
N CYS A 130 0.85 -25.89 -9.64
CA CYS A 130 2.28 -25.88 -9.39
C CYS A 130 2.60 -25.54 -7.94
N GLY A 131 3.63 -26.20 -7.40
CA GLY A 131 4.10 -25.97 -6.05
C GLY A 131 5.61 -26.02 -5.94
N THR A 132 6.13 -25.50 -4.83
CA THR A 132 7.58 -25.39 -4.55
C THR A 132 8.27 -26.75 -4.43
N ASN A 133 7.52 -27.79 -4.06
CA ASN A 133 7.94 -29.19 -3.89
C ASN A 133 9.35 -29.32 -3.29
N ALA A 134 9.52 -28.81 -2.05
CA ALA A 134 10.78 -28.80 -1.30
C ALA A 134 11.94 -28.18 -2.09
N TYR A 135 11.77 -26.92 -2.54
CA TYR A 135 12.75 -26.20 -3.36
C TYR A 135 13.13 -26.92 -4.67
N ARG A 136 12.19 -27.70 -5.22
CA ARG A 136 12.26 -28.28 -6.56
C ARG A 136 10.88 -28.08 -7.23
N PRO A 137 10.60 -26.87 -7.75
CA PRO A 137 9.27 -26.54 -8.24
C PRO A 137 8.83 -27.50 -9.34
N LEU A 138 7.60 -28.01 -9.20
CA LEU A 138 6.96 -28.90 -10.16
C LEU A 138 5.56 -28.38 -10.47
N CYS A 139 5.04 -28.78 -11.64
CA CYS A 139 3.67 -28.55 -12.06
C CYS A 139 3.02 -29.88 -12.43
N ARG A 140 1.74 -30.04 -12.12
CA ARG A 140 0.95 -31.23 -12.41
C ARG A 140 -0.41 -30.82 -12.95
N LYS A 141 -0.88 -31.51 -13.99
CA LYS A 141 -2.23 -31.34 -14.53
C LYS A 141 -3.16 -32.34 -13.86
N TYR A 142 -4.35 -31.89 -13.50
CA TYR A 142 -5.40 -32.71 -12.89
C TYR A 142 -6.63 -32.68 -13.77
N LYS A 143 -7.20 -33.86 -14.07
CA LYS A 143 -8.45 -33.96 -14.80
C LYS A 143 -9.57 -34.29 -13.83
N ASN A 144 -10.74 -33.71 -14.04
CA ASN A 144 -11.92 -34.07 -13.26
C ASN A 144 -12.52 -35.36 -13.85
N GLN A 145 -12.48 -36.45 -13.09
CA GLN A 145 -13.13 -37.72 -13.40
C GLN A 145 -14.18 -37.99 -12.31
N ASP A 146 -15.46 -37.92 -12.67
CA ASP A 146 -16.60 -38.20 -11.78
C ASP A 146 -16.58 -37.44 -10.44
N GLY A 147 -16.15 -36.18 -10.46
CA GLY A 147 -16.08 -35.32 -9.27
C GLY A 147 -14.79 -35.47 -8.45
N THR A 148 -13.87 -36.35 -8.85
CA THR A 148 -12.54 -36.52 -8.25
C THR A 148 -11.46 -35.98 -9.18
N LEU A 149 -10.50 -35.23 -8.64
CA LEU A 149 -9.38 -34.67 -9.41
C LEU A 149 -8.24 -35.70 -9.50
N THR A 150 -8.09 -36.34 -10.66
CA THR A 150 -7.04 -37.33 -10.92
C THR A 150 -5.82 -36.68 -11.57
N PRO A 151 -4.60 -36.96 -11.08
CA PRO A 151 -3.39 -36.40 -11.65
C PRO A 151 -3.08 -37.04 -13.01
N ALA A 152 -2.49 -36.26 -13.91
CA ALA A 152 -1.88 -36.78 -15.14
C ALA A 152 -0.60 -37.58 -14.83
N ASP A 153 -0.24 -38.51 -15.71
CA ASP A 153 0.85 -39.47 -15.49
C ASP A 153 2.25 -38.84 -15.38
N LYS A 154 2.45 -37.61 -15.89
CA LYS A 154 3.76 -36.97 -15.97
C LYS A 154 3.76 -35.58 -15.35
N ASP A 155 4.68 -35.39 -14.41
CA ASP A 155 5.00 -34.08 -13.84
C ASP A 155 5.77 -33.22 -14.84
N ILE A 156 5.43 -31.93 -14.86
CA ILE A 156 6.06 -30.90 -15.68
C ILE A 156 7.06 -30.15 -14.81
N GLU A 157 8.22 -29.80 -15.36
CA GLU A 157 9.20 -29.00 -14.64
C GLU A 157 8.65 -27.60 -14.32
N GLY A 158 8.78 -27.18 -13.07
CA GLY A 158 8.29 -25.90 -12.55
C GLY A 158 9.25 -24.71 -12.49
N PRO A 159 10.59 -24.80 -12.76
CA PRO A 159 11.45 -23.62 -12.76
C PRO A 159 10.91 -22.52 -13.69
N GLY A 160 10.81 -21.29 -13.19
CA GLY A 160 10.20 -20.16 -13.90
C GLY A 160 8.67 -20.15 -13.91
N ARG A 161 7.98 -21.27 -13.65
CA ARG A 161 6.51 -21.34 -13.51
C ARG A 161 6.05 -21.19 -12.05
N CYS A 162 6.87 -21.62 -11.10
CA CYS A 162 6.56 -21.57 -9.67
C CYS A 162 7.83 -21.17 -8.89
N PRO A 163 7.71 -20.36 -7.82
CA PRO A 163 8.86 -20.07 -6.96
C PRO A 163 9.43 -21.33 -6.30
N PHE A 164 10.69 -21.25 -5.87
CA PHE A 164 11.37 -22.28 -5.08
C PHE A 164 11.03 -22.18 -3.58
N SER A 165 10.93 -20.96 -3.06
CA SER A 165 10.61 -20.68 -1.67
C SER A 165 9.14 -20.27 -1.50
N PRO A 166 8.46 -20.67 -0.41
CA PRO A 166 7.13 -20.16 -0.07
C PRO A 166 7.09 -18.65 0.18
N SER A 167 8.20 -18.04 0.61
CA SER A 167 8.29 -16.61 0.95
C SER A 167 8.59 -15.71 -0.26
N HIS A 168 8.92 -16.28 -1.41
CA HIS A 168 9.23 -15.48 -2.60
C HIS A 168 7.94 -14.94 -3.24
N ASN A 169 7.91 -13.61 -3.36
CA ASN A 169 6.83 -12.90 -4.03
C ASN A 169 6.75 -13.30 -5.51
N SER A 170 5.59 -13.78 -5.91
CA SER A 170 5.36 -14.31 -7.26
C SER A 170 3.90 -14.13 -7.65
N THR A 171 3.69 -13.88 -8.93
CA THR A 171 2.36 -13.78 -9.54
C THR A 171 2.27 -14.68 -10.77
N ALA A 172 1.06 -15.14 -11.06
CA ALA A 172 0.77 -16.00 -12.19
C ALA A 172 -0.62 -15.66 -12.73
N LEU A 173 -0.76 -15.67 -14.05
CA LEU A 173 -1.98 -15.40 -14.76
C LEU A 173 -2.11 -16.40 -15.91
N PHE A 174 -3.29 -17.00 -16.05
CA PHE A 174 -3.62 -17.84 -17.18
C PHE A 174 -4.60 -17.10 -18.11
N THR A 175 -4.19 -16.86 -19.35
CA THR A 175 -5.00 -16.17 -20.37
C THR A 175 -4.61 -16.67 -21.75
N ASP A 176 -5.57 -16.78 -22.65
CA ASP A 176 -5.39 -17.16 -24.06
C ASP A 176 -4.61 -18.48 -24.22
N GLY A 177 -4.95 -19.49 -23.42
CA GLY A 177 -4.31 -20.81 -23.44
C GLY A 177 -2.89 -20.87 -22.86
N HIS A 178 -2.35 -19.75 -22.38
CA HIS A 178 -0.97 -19.65 -21.91
C HIS A 178 -0.88 -19.23 -20.44
N LEU A 179 0.09 -19.84 -19.72
CA LEU A 179 0.45 -19.44 -18.37
C LEU A 179 1.58 -18.40 -18.42
N TYR A 180 1.28 -17.22 -17.90
CA TYR A 180 2.23 -16.13 -17.68
C TYR A 180 2.63 -16.13 -16.21
N THR A 181 3.92 -16.16 -15.93
CA THR A 181 4.44 -16.21 -14.56
C THR A 181 5.54 -15.19 -14.37
N ALA A 182 5.60 -14.61 -13.17
CA ALA A 182 6.69 -13.75 -12.77
C ALA A 182 7.20 -14.20 -11.40
N THR A 183 8.42 -14.74 -11.40
CA THR A 183 9.03 -15.42 -10.26
C THR A 183 10.54 -15.55 -10.47
N VAL A 184 11.22 -16.39 -9.68
CA VAL A 184 12.64 -16.70 -9.81
C VAL A 184 12.88 -18.07 -10.47
N ALA A 185 13.96 -18.21 -11.24
CA ALA A 185 14.33 -19.45 -11.92
C ALA A 185 15.27 -20.35 -11.12
N ASP A 186 15.91 -19.82 -10.08
CA ASP A 186 16.99 -20.49 -9.37
C ASP A 186 16.66 -20.75 -7.89
N PHE A 187 17.45 -21.63 -7.28
CA PHE A 187 17.30 -22.00 -5.88
C PHE A 187 17.58 -20.85 -4.90
N SER A 188 18.49 -19.93 -5.25
CA SER A 188 18.89 -18.82 -4.37
C SER A 188 17.97 -17.61 -4.47
N GLY A 189 17.15 -17.52 -5.52
CA GLY A 189 16.29 -16.38 -5.80
C GLY A 189 17.00 -15.22 -6.50
N GLY A 190 18.20 -15.42 -7.02
CA GLY A 190 19.00 -14.39 -7.70
C GLY A 190 18.67 -14.19 -9.19
N GLU A 191 17.86 -15.07 -9.79
CA GLU A 191 17.46 -15.00 -11.21
C GLU A 191 15.96 -14.73 -11.37
N PRO A 192 15.50 -13.47 -11.24
CA PRO A 192 14.12 -13.12 -11.54
C PRO A 192 13.82 -13.21 -13.04
N LEU A 193 12.60 -13.63 -13.38
CA LEU A 193 12.14 -13.59 -14.75
C LEU A 193 10.62 -13.44 -14.86
N ILE A 194 10.20 -12.95 -16.03
CA ILE A 194 8.84 -13.07 -16.52
C ILE A 194 8.85 -14.12 -17.64
N TYR A 195 8.02 -15.14 -17.48
CA TYR A 195 8.03 -16.35 -18.30
C TYR A 195 6.65 -16.65 -18.88
N ARG A 196 6.65 -17.08 -20.14
CA ARG A 196 5.53 -17.76 -20.79
C ARG A 196 6.14 -18.70 -21.82
N GLU A 197 5.91 -19.99 -21.70
CA GLU A 197 6.57 -20.98 -22.57
C GLU A 197 6.45 -20.65 -24.08
N PRO A 198 7.57 -20.57 -24.85
CA PRO A 198 8.98 -20.62 -24.42
C PRO A 198 9.63 -19.25 -24.08
N GLN A 199 8.96 -18.12 -24.28
CA GLN A 199 9.46 -16.77 -24.05
C GLN A 199 9.81 -16.45 -22.58
N ARG A 200 10.93 -15.77 -22.40
CA ARG A 200 11.44 -15.28 -21.11
C ARG A 200 12.15 -13.94 -21.23
N THR A 201 12.28 -13.24 -20.11
CA THR A 201 13.20 -12.10 -19.98
C THR A 201 14.66 -12.55 -20.06
N GLU A 202 15.53 -11.57 -20.30
CA GLU A 202 16.97 -11.79 -20.38
C GLU A 202 17.53 -12.30 -19.05
N ARG A 203 18.53 -13.19 -19.14
CA ARG A 203 19.18 -13.77 -17.96
C ARG A 203 20.11 -12.74 -17.33
N SER A 204 19.94 -12.51 -16.03
CA SER A 204 20.81 -11.65 -15.22
C SER A 204 20.94 -10.21 -15.76
N ASP A 205 19.94 -9.73 -16.49
CA ASP A 205 19.91 -8.36 -17.02
C ASP A 205 19.20 -7.42 -16.04
N LEU A 206 19.99 -6.69 -15.26
CA LEU A 206 19.53 -5.73 -14.27
C LEU A 206 18.75 -4.56 -14.90
N LYS A 207 18.92 -4.27 -16.20
CA LYS A 207 18.13 -3.23 -16.87
C LYS A 207 16.68 -3.68 -17.01
N GLN A 208 16.43 -4.97 -17.25
CA GLN A 208 15.08 -5.52 -17.34
C GLN A 208 14.47 -5.77 -15.97
N LEU A 209 15.18 -6.45 -15.08
CA LEU A 209 14.69 -6.81 -13.74
C LEU A 209 15.84 -6.76 -12.73
N ASN A 210 15.74 -5.92 -11.71
CA ASN A 210 16.76 -5.76 -10.68
C ASN A 210 16.20 -6.02 -9.27
N ASP A 211 16.35 -7.26 -8.79
CA ASP A 211 15.79 -7.72 -7.50
C ASP A 211 14.29 -7.37 -7.34
N PRO A 212 13.41 -7.80 -8.28
CA PRO A 212 12.01 -7.44 -8.26
C PRO A 212 11.23 -8.28 -7.23
N SER A 213 10.30 -7.63 -6.54
CA SER A 213 9.21 -8.27 -5.80
C SER A 213 7.91 -8.16 -6.58
N PHE A 214 7.46 -9.28 -7.15
CA PHE A 214 6.24 -9.33 -7.96
C PHE A 214 4.99 -9.32 -7.10
N VAL A 215 4.06 -8.41 -7.43
CA VAL A 215 2.85 -8.17 -6.66
C VAL A 215 1.63 -8.78 -7.35
N SER A 216 1.40 -8.44 -8.62
CA SER A 216 0.21 -8.87 -9.36
C SER A 216 0.46 -8.91 -10.87
N SER A 217 -0.42 -9.61 -11.57
CA SER A 217 -0.46 -9.66 -13.03
C SER A 217 -1.89 -9.67 -13.52
N LEU A 218 -2.16 -9.00 -14.65
CA LEU A 218 -3.50 -8.87 -15.21
C LEU A 218 -3.48 -8.85 -16.74
N SER A 219 -4.60 -9.25 -17.34
CA SER A 219 -4.84 -9.25 -18.79
C SER A 219 -5.59 -7.98 -19.17
N TYR A 220 -5.08 -7.18 -20.12
CA TYR A 220 -5.78 -5.99 -20.61
C TYR A 220 -5.54 -5.80 -22.11
N GLY A 221 -6.62 -5.85 -22.90
CA GLY A 221 -6.54 -5.81 -24.36
C GLY A 221 -5.61 -6.89 -24.93
N ASN A 222 -4.63 -6.47 -25.74
CA ASN A 222 -3.62 -7.34 -26.36
C ASN A 222 -2.38 -7.58 -25.49
N TYR A 223 -2.40 -7.11 -24.23
CA TYR A 223 -1.25 -7.13 -23.34
C TYR A 223 -1.51 -7.92 -22.07
N VAL A 224 -0.41 -8.42 -21.48
CA VAL A 224 -0.36 -8.84 -20.08
C VAL A 224 0.50 -7.84 -19.33
N LEU A 225 -0.03 -7.33 -18.22
CA LEU A 225 0.67 -6.41 -17.34
C LEU A 225 1.20 -7.13 -16.10
N PHE A 226 2.36 -6.68 -15.62
CA PHE A 226 3.00 -7.16 -14.40
C PHE A 226 3.34 -5.97 -13.50
N PHE A 227 2.94 -6.04 -12.24
CA PHE A 227 3.21 -5.03 -11.24
C PHE A 227 4.21 -5.57 -10.24
N PHE A 228 5.26 -4.78 -9.99
CA PHE A 228 6.33 -5.16 -9.08
C PHE A 228 7.08 -3.93 -8.58
N ARG A 229 7.84 -4.09 -7.51
CA ARG A 229 8.85 -3.11 -7.07
C ARG A 229 10.23 -3.69 -7.27
N GLU A 230 11.19 -2.87 -7.69
CA GLU A 230 12.57 -3.29 -7.95
C GLU A 230 13.56 -2.18 -7.55
N ALA A 231 14.84 -2.51 -7.44
CA ALA A 231 15.88 -1.52 -7.23
C ALA A 231 16.12 -0.68 -8.50
N ALA A 232 15.97 0.64 -8.38
CA ALA A 232 16.02 1.60 -9.49
C ALA A 232 17.44 1.79 -10.03
N VAL A 233 17.72 1.17 -11.18
CA VAL A 233 19.01 1.33 -11.88
C VAL A 233 19.24 2.76 -12.37
N GLU A 234 18.16 3.51 -12.65
CA GLU A 234 18.25 4.90 -13.07
C GLU A 234 18.61 5.88 -11.96
N TYR A 235 18.47 5.44 -10.70
CA TYR A 235 18.78 6.24 -9.52
C TYR A 235 20.12 5.84 -8.87
N ILE A 236 20.78 4.78 -9.37
CA ILE A 236 21.93 4.16 -8.70
C ILE A 236 23.12 5.12 -8.50
N ASN A 237 23.28 6.09 -9.40
CA ASN A 237 24.32 7.13 -9.30
C ASN A 237 24.06 8.14 -8.16
N CYS A 238 22.82 8.24 -7.70
CA CYS A 238 22.40 9.12 -6.60
C CYS A 238 22.25 8.36 -5.27
N GLY A 239 22.03 7.05 -5.34
CA GLY A 239 21.89 6.18 -4.18
C GLY A 239 21.09 4.93 -4.51
N LYS A 240 20.73 4.15 -3.47
CA LYS A 240 19.83 3.00 -3.65
C LYS A 240 18.41 3.43 -3.34
N ALA A 241 17.53 3.30 -4.33
CA ALA A 241 16.10 3.51 -4.20
C ALA A 241 15.36 2.31 -4.79
N VAL A 242 14.20 1.98 -4.22
CA VAL A 242 13.26 1.02 -4.78
C VAL A 242 12.17 1.81 -5.47
N TYR A 243 11.80 1.44 -6.70
CA TYR A 243 10.67 2.04 -7.41
C TYR A 243 9.64 0.98 -7.80
N SER A 244 8.38 1.38 -7.76
CA SER A 244 7.26 0.61 -8.27
C SER A 244 7.18 0.71 -9.79
N ARG A 245 6.94 -0.42 -10.43
CA ARG A 245 6.88 -0.58 -11.88
C ARG A 245 5.59 -1.25 -12.31
N VAL A 246 5.15 -0.84 -13.49
CA VAL A 246 4.29 -1.66 -14.34
C VAL A 246 5.09 -2.05 -15.58
N ALA A 247 5.10 -3.33 -15.92
CA ALA A 247 5.61 -3.83 -17.18
C ALA A 247 4.49 -4.39 -18.03
N ARG A 248 4.68 -4.40 -19.35
CA ARG A 248 3.76 -5.03 -20.31
C ARG A 248 4.50 -5.95 -21.26
N VAL A 249 3.80 -6.98 -21.72
CA VAL A 249 4.19 -7.85 -22.84
C VAL A 249 2.99 -8.08 -23.75
N CYS A 250 3.23 -8.28 -25.05
CA CYS A 250 2.17 -8.63 -25.98
C CYS A 250 1.80 -10.11 -25.87
N LYS A 251 0.50 -10.41 -25.88
CA LYS A 251 0.02 -11.79 -25.90
C LYS A 251 0.42 -12.53 -27.19
N SER A 252 0.50 -11.81 -28.31
CA SER A 252 0.88 -12.37 -29.61
C SER A 252 2.39 -12.45 -29.87
N ASP A 253 3.25 -12.04 -28.92
CA ASP A 253 4.71 -12.12 -29.09
C ASP A 253 5.10 -13.59 -29.32
N LYS A 254 5.96 -13.88 -30.29
CA LYS A 254 6.45 -15.24 -30.62
C LYS A 254 7.96 -15.36 -30.42
N GLY A 255 8.58 -14.35 -29.80
CA GLY A 255 10.03 -14.19 -29.75
C GLY A 255 10.58 -13.47 -30.97
N GLY A 256 11.87 -13.14 -30.90
CA GLY A 256 12.58 -12.47 -31.99
C GLY A 256 13.15 -13.45 -33.03
N PRO A 257 13.68 -12.92 -34.14
CA PRO A 257 14.38 -13.72 -35.14
C PRO A 257 15.66 -14.36 -34.58
N HIS A 258 16.14 -15.40 -35.26
CA HIS A 258 17.43 -16.03 -35.02
C HIS A 258 17.64 -16.47 -33.55
N GLN A 259 18.58 -15.82 -32.86
CA GLN A 259 19.00 -16.12 -31.50
C GLN A 259 18.02 -15.63 -30.41
N PHE A 260 17.02 -14.83 -30.78
CA PHE A 260 16.07 -14.22 -29.84
C PHE A 260 14.73 -14.98 -29.74
N TRP A 261 14.67 -16.23 -30.23
CA TRP A 261 13.43 -17.01 -30.32
C TRP A 261 12.73 -17.24 -28.97
N ASP A 262 13.49 -17.29 -27.86
CA ASP A 262 13.00 -17.46 -26.50
C ASP A 262 12.98 -16.15 -25.69
N ARG A 263 13.21 -14.99 -26.33
CA ARG A 263 13.26 -13.68 -25.66
C ARG A 263 12.05 -12.83 -26.02
N TRP A 264 11.52 -12.09 -25.05
CA TRP A 264 10.47 -11.10 -25.30
C TRP A 264 10.96 -10.01 -26.25
N THR A 265 10.19 -9.74 -27.29
CA THR A 265 10.41 -8.60 -28.20
C THR A 265 9.58 -7.38 -27.80
N THR A 266 8.66 -7.57 -26.86
CA THR A 266 7.65 -6.57 -26.47
C THR A 266 7.71 -6.13 -25.00
N PHE A 267 8.71 -6.61 -24.24
CA PHE A 267 8.86 -6.26 -22.83
C PHE A 267 9.28 -4.81 -22.64
N LEU A 268 8.39 -4.01 -22.05
CA LEU A 268 8.66 -2.65 -21.61
C LEU A 268 8.16 -2.45 -20.18
N LYS A 269 8.79 -1.54 -19.43
CA LYS A 269 8.38 -1.16 -18.07
C LYS A 269 8.42 0.35 -17.84
N SER A 270 7.55 0.84 -16.97
CA SER A 270 7.45 2.25 -16.59
C SER A 270 7.30 2.39 -15.06
N ARG A 271 7.69 3.55 -14.51
CA ARG A 271 7.53 3.89 -13.08
C ARG A 271 6.06 4.22 -12.78
N LEU A 272 5.54 3.74 -11.67
CA LEU A 272 4.25 4.19 -11.11
C LEU A 272 4.50 5.35 -10.14
N ASN A 273 3.86 6.50 -10.36
CA ASN A 273 4.00 7.67 -9.50
C ASN A 273 2.84 7.76 -8.51
N CYS A 274 3.03 7.21 -7.31
CA CYS A 274 2.15 7.43 -6.16
C CYS A 274 2.83 8.41 -5.20
N SER A 275 2.49 9.69 -5.32
CA SER A 275 3.06 10.75 -4.47
C SER A 275 2.00 11.74 -4.03
N MET A 276 2.27 12.38 -2.88
CA MET A 276 1.59 13.60 -2.48
C MET A 276 2.20 14.77 -3.22
N PRO A 277 1.43 15.53 -4.00
CA PRO A 277 1.94 16.70 -4.68
C PRO A 277 2.18 17.84 -3.68
N GLY A 278 3.07 18.74 -4.07
CA GLY A 278 3.50 19.90 -3.30
C GLY A 278 4.73 20.52 -3.96
N GLU A 279 5.29 21.57 -3.37
CA GLU A 279 6.59 22.11 -3.83
C GLU A 279 7.69 21.04 -3.74
N TYR A 280 7.61 20.19 -2.71
CA TYR A 280 8.42 19.00 -2.55
C TYR A 280 7.50 17.77 -2.45
N PRO A 281 7.39 16.97 -3.51
CA PRO A 281 6.51 15.80 -3.49
C PRO A 281 7.02 14.73 -2.53
N PHE A 282 6.09 14.07 -1.82
CA PHE A 282 6.40 12.93 -0.95
C PHE A 282 5.96 11.63 -1.62
N TYR A 283 6.89 10.68 -1.80
CA TYR A 283 6.67 9.47 -2.59
C TYR A 283 6.40 8.23 -1.73
N PHE A 284 5.49 7.39 -2.22
CA PHE A 284 5.26 6.04 -1.74
C PHE A 284 5.73 5.07 -2.84
N ASP A 285 7.00 4.71 -2.78
CA ASP A 285 7.66 4.03 -3.90
C ASP A 285 7.54 2.49 -3.88
N GLU A 286 7.05 1.87 -2.80
CA GLU A 286 6.98 0.40 -2.68
C GLU A 286 5.55 -0.16 -2.79
N ILE A 287 5.17 -0.61 -3.98
CA ILE A 287 3.88 -1.28 -4.23
C ILE A 287 3.80 -2.63 -3.51
N GLN A 288 2.65 -2.90 -2.88
CA GLN A 288 2.38 -4.14 -2.13
C GLN A 288 1.28 -4.99 -2.75
N ALA A 289 0.22 -4.35 -3.27
CA ALA A 289 -0.94 -5.03 -3.86
C ALA A 289 -1.62 -4.15 -4.91
N THR A 290 -2.33 -4.76 -5.85
CA THR A 290 -3.25 -4.07 -6.77
C THR A 290 -4.61 -4.73 -6.74
N SER A 291 -5.65 -3.96 -7.06
CA SER A 291 -6.98 -4.50 -7.36
C SER A 291 -7.03 -5.09 -8.78
N ASP A 292 -8.15 -5.73 -9.10
CA ASP A 292 -8.57 -5.92 -10.49
C ASP A 292 -8.89 -4.56 -11.15
N VAL A 293 -9.03 -4.56 -12.48
CA VAL A 293 -9.44 -3.37 -13.24
C VAL A 293 -10.89 -3.04 -12.89
N VAL A 294 -11.09 -1.82 -12.39
CA VAL A 294 -12.40 -1.28 -12.05
C VAL A 294 -12.90 -0.42 -13.20
N GLN A 295 -14.07 -0.76 -13.71
CA GLN A 295 -14.76 0.01 -14.74
C GLN A 295 -15.84 0.86 -14.08
N GLY A 296 -15.86 2.15 -14.37
CA GLY A 296 -16.78 3.06 -13.72
C GLY A 296 -16.92 4.39 -14.42
N GLU A 297 -17.88 5.18 -13.97
CA GLU A 297 -18.01 6.56 -14.36
C GLU A 297 -17.30 7.44 -13.33
N TYR A 298 -16.35 8.25 -13.79
CA TYR A 298 -15.53 9.13 -12.97
C TYR A 298 -15.59 10.53 -13.55
N GLY A 299 -16.14 11.49 -12.79
CA GLY A 299 -16.25 12.88 -13.25
C GLY A 299 -17.09 13.07 -14.53
N GLY A 300 -18.07 12.19 -14.77
CA GLY A 300 -18.94 12.23 -15.95
C GLY A 300 -18.39 11.53 -17.20
N ALA A 301 -17.25 10.84 -17.09
CA ALA A 301 -16.67 10.04 -18.17
C ALA A 301 -16.46 8.60 -17.71
N TYR A 302 -16.71 7.65 -18.62
CA TYR A 302 -16.34 6.25 -18.38
C TYR A 302 -14.81 6.10 -18.49
N ASP A 303 -14.20 5.50 -17.47
CA ASP A 303 -12.77 5.18 -17.45
C ASP A 303 -12.55 3.83 -16.76
N ASP A 304 -11.45 3.19 -17.13
CA ASP A 304 -10.96 1.97 -16.50
C ASP A 304 -9.81 2.36 -15.58
N ILE A 305 -9.91 2.06 -14.28
CA ILE A 305 -8.88 2.39 -13.30
C ILE A 305 -8.42 1.15 -12.54
N ILE A 306 -7.18 1.20 -12.07
CA ILE A 306 -6.62 0.20 -11.15
C ILE A 306 -6.20 0.88 -9.86
N TYR A 307 -6.55 0.28 -8.72
CA TYR A 307 -6.10 0.74 -7.41
C TYR A 307 -4.85 -0.04 -6.99
N GLY A 308 -3.89 0.66 -6.40
CA GLY A 308 -2.66 0.08 -5.86
C GLY A 308 -2.38 0.56 -4.44
N VAL A 309 -1.86 -0.34 -3.62
CA VAL A 309 -1.36 -0.05 -2.27
C VAL A 309 0.14 0.16 -2.34
N PHE A 310 0.61 1.29 -1.83
CA PHE A 310 2.02 1.67 -1.80
C PHE A 310 2.46 2.00 -0.39
N ASN A 311 3.69 1.63 -0.06
CA ASN A 311 4.30 1.89 1.22
C ASN A 311 5.55 2.76 1.07
N THR A 312 5.92 3.41 2.18
CA THR A 312 7.25 4.00 2.34
C THR A 312 8.29 2.92 2.58
N PRO A 313 9.56 3.18 2.21
CA PRO A 313 10.67 2.27 2.45
C PRO A 313 10.82 1.85 3.92
N VAL A 314 11.43 0.68 4.14
CA VAL A 314 11.63 0.09 5.48
C VAL A 314 12.43 0.96 6.45
N ASN A 315 13.34 1.80 5.93
CA ASN A 315 14.18 2.72 6.70
C ASN A 315 13.54 4.12 6.86
N SER A 316 12.29 4.30 6.45
CA SER A 316 11.53 5.54 6.57
C SER A 316 10.43 5.43 7.62
N ILE A 317 9.78 6.55 7.93
CA ILE A 317 8.57 6.58 8.75
C ILE A 317 7.51 5.71 8.08
N GLY A 318 6.88 4.82 8.85
CA GLY A 318 5.88 3.90 8.34
C GLY A 318 4.68 4.66 7.75
N GLY A 319 4.51 4.58 6.44
CA GLY A 319 3.42 5.22 5.72
C GLY A 319 2.91 4.32 4.62
N SER A 320 1.60 4.33 4.44
CA SER A 320 0.89 3.62 3.38
C SER A 320 -0.05 4.57 2.66
N ALA A 321 -0.17 4.39 1.36
CA ALA A 321 -1.04 5.16 0.49
C ALA A 321 -1.78 4.26 -0.49
N ILE A 322 -2.98 4.68 -0.85
CA ILE A 322 -3.76 4.05 -1.92
C ILE A 322 -3.78 5.01 -3.08
N CYS A 323 -3.26 4.61 -4.23
CA CYS A 323 -3.31 5.39 -5.46
C CYS A 323 -4.17 4.68 -6.50
N ALA A 324 -4.81 5.45 -7.37
CA ALA A 324 -5.54 4.94 -8.53
C ALA A 324 -4.80 5.36 -9.81
N PHE A 325 -4.81 4.52 -10.84
CA PHE A 325 -4.19 4.81 -12.13
C PHE A 325 -5.19 4.51 -13.26
N SER A 326 -5.34 5.41 -14.24
CA SER A 326 -6.14 5.12 -15.43
C SER A 326 -5.37 4.16 -16.35
N MET A 327 -6.06 3.13 -16.83
CA MET A 327 -5.51 2.16 -17.76
C MET A 327 -5.13 2.82 -19.09
N ARG A 328 -5.87 3.84 -19.52
CA ARG A 328 -5.58 4.65 -20.71
C ARG A 328 -4.26 5.41 -20.56
N GLN A 329 -4.11 6.20 -19.50
CA GLN A 329 -2.85 6.93 -19.23
C GLN A 329 -1.66 5.97 -19.07
N LEU A 330 -1.88 4.83 -18.42
CA LEU A 330 -0.89 3.77 -18.28
C LEU A 330 -0.42 3.27 -19.65
N MET A 331 -1.34 2.97 -20.57
CA MET A 331 -0.99 2.54 -21.93
C MET A 331 -0.27 3.64 -22.71
N ASP A 332 -0.73 4.90 -22.62
CA ASP A 332 -0.12 6.05 -23.28
C ASP A 332 1.34 6.25 -22.84
N THR A 333 1.71 5.92 -21.59
CA THR A 333 3.10 6.04 -21.13
C THR A 333 4.08 5.15 -21.90
N PHE A 334 3.63 3.99 -22.39
CA PHE A 334 4.47 3.09 -23.17
C PHE A 334 4.66 3.55 -24.62
N ASP A 335 3.86 4.51 -25.08
CA ASP A 335 4.02 5.17 -26.37
C ASP A 335 4.91 6.43 -26.27
N GLY A 336 5.29 6.81 -25.05
CA GLY A 336 6.23 7.90 -24.75
C GLY A 336 7.71 7.60 -25.05
N PRO A 337 8.63 8.50 -24.67
CA PRO A 337 10.06 8.30 -24.90
C PRO A 337 10.64 7.20 -24.00
N PHE A 338 11.61 6.45 -24.53
CA PHE A 338 12.41 5.50 -23.75
C PHE A 338 13.44 6.24 -22.89
N LYS A 339 13.98 5.56 -21.88
CA LYS A 339 15.07 6.06 -21.04
C LYS A 339 16.35 5.29 -21.32
N GLU A 340 17.45 6.00 -21.62
CA GLU A 340 18.77 5.40 -21.88
C GLU A 340 19.83 5.91 -20.92
N GLN A 341 20.89 5.11 -20.79
CA GLN A 341 22.13 5.50 -20.14
C GLN A 341 23.26 5.35 -21.17
N ASP A 342 23.81 6.46 -21.65
CA ASP A 342 24.81 6.48 -22.73
C ASP A 342 26.12 5.79 -22.32
N GLY A 343 26.47 5.84 -21.03
CA GLY A 343 27.61 5.13 -20.46
C GLY A 343 27.46 4.90 -18.96
N MET A 344 28.32 4.08 -18.36
CA MET A 344 28.19 3.65 -16.95
C MET A 344 28.11 4.80 -15.95
N ASN A 345 28.80 5.91 -16.22
CA ASN A 345 28.83 7.10 -15.35
C ASN A 345 27.88 8.21 -15.84
N ALA A 346 27.18 8.01 -16.96
CA ALA A 346 26.26 9.00 -17.50
C ALA A 346 24.93 8.96 -16.73
N ASN A 347 24.24 10.10 -16.72
CA ASN A 347 22.87 10.17 -16.22
C ASN A 347 21.92 9.45 -17.16
N TRP A 348 20.82 8.96 -16.61
CA TRP A 348 19.74 8.37 -17.38
C TRP A 348 18.89 9.48 -17.99
N LEU A 349 18.82 9.53 -19.32
CA LEU A 349 18.17 10.59 -20.08
C LEU A 349 17.13 10.01 -21.05
N PRO A 350 16.14 10.81 -21.49
CA PRO A 350 15.20 10.38 -22.52
C PRO A 350 15.92 10.15 -23.85
N VAL A 351 15.57 9.05 -24.52
CA VAL A 351 16.06 8.72 -25.87
C VAL A 351 15.42 9.70 -26.88
N PRO A 352 16.21 10.40 -27.70
CA PRO A 352 15.67 11.23 -28.78
C PRO A 352 14.87 10.42 -29.78
N HIS A 353 13.76 10.97 -30.28
CA HIS A 353 12.89 10.30 -31.26
C HIS A 353 13.63 9.83 -32.52
N SER A 354 14.68 10.55 -32.96
CA SER A 354 15.48 10.18 -34.13
C SER A 354 16.31 8.90 -33.96
N LYS A 355 16.53 8.44 -32.71
CA LYS A 355 17.23 7.17 -32.42
C LYS A 355 16.26 5.99 -32.30
N VAL A 356 14.95 6.23 -32.26
CA VAL A 356 13.95 5.17 -32.12
C VAL A 356 13.73 4.51 -33.50
N PRO A 357 13.94 3.19 -33.62
CA PRO A 357 13.76 2.50 -34.89
C PRO A 357 12.28 2.34 -35.28
N GLU A 358 12.05 2.11 -36.58
CA GLU A 358 10.75 1.70 -37.13
C GLU A 358 10.83 0.23 -37.59
N PRO A 359 9.83 -0.63 -37.27
CA PRO A 359 8.64 -0.35 -36.48
C PRO A 359 8.96 -0.09 -35.01
N ARG A 360 8.15 0.74 -34.34
CA ARG A 360 8.37 1.12 -32.94
C ARG A 360 8.60 -0.10 -32.01
N PRO A 361 9.76 -0.16 -31.32
CA PRO A 361 10.08 -1.12 -30.28
C PRO A 361 8.96 -1.30 -29.24
N GLY A 362 8.60 -2.55 -28.93
CA GLY A 362 7.61 -2.84 -27.90
C GLY A 362 6.14 -2.86 -28.34
N ALA A 363 5.84 -2.50 -29.59
CA ALA A 363 4.50 -2.57 -30.15
C ALA A 363 4.11 -4.03 -30.51
N CYS A 364 2.82 -4.36 -30.41
CA CYS A 364 2.35 -5.68 -30.81
C CYS A 364 2.28 -5.80 -32.33
N VAL A 365 2.89 -6.85 -32.86
CA VAL A 365 2.83 -7.21 -34.28
C VAL A 365 2.25 -8.61 -34.47
N ASN A 366 1.80 -8.91 -35.68
CA ASN A 366 1.21 -10.22 -36.01
C ASN A 366 2.24 -11.36 -35.94
N ASP A 367 3.48 -11.09 -36.35
CA ASP A 367 4.60 -12.03 -36.26
C ASP A 367 5.90 -11.35 -35.86
N SER A 368 6.25 -11.42 -34.57
CA SER A 368 7.46 -10.82 -34.01
C SER A 368 8.75 -11.43 -34.54
N ARG A 369 8.70 -12.64 -35.12
CA ARG A 369 9.87 -13.31 -35.72
C ARG A 369 10.35 -12.64 -37.01
N THR A 370 9.53 -11.76 -37.59
CA THR A 370 9.86 -10.99 -38.79
C THR A 370 10.46 -9.62 -38.48
N LEU A 371 10.51 -9.24 -37.19
CA LEU A 371 11.07 -7.96 -36.76
C LEU A 371 12.57 -7.88 -37.10
N PRO A 372 13.07 -6.69 -37.50
CA PRO A 372 14.49 -6.53 -37.72
C PRO A 372 15.31 -6.68 -36.43
N ASP A 373 16.49 -7.29 -36.53
CA ASP A 373 17.40 -7.52 -35.39
C ASP A 373 17.74 -6.24 -34.62
N PHE A 374 17.88 -5.09 -35.30
CA PHE A 374 18.17 -3.82 -34.65
C PHE A 374 17.00 -3.34 -33.76
N THR A 375 15.76 -3.63 -34.13
CA THR A 375 14.57 -3.29 -33.33
C THR A 375 14.51 -4.14 -32.06
N VAL A 376 14.80 -5.44 -32.17
CA VAL A 376 14.83 -6.36 -31.03
C VAL A 376 15.98 -6.04 -30.07
N ASN A 377 17.17 -5.72 -30.59
CA ASN A 377 18.30 -5.26 -29.79
C ASN A 377 18.02 -3.92 -29.10
N PHE A 378 17.25 -3.03 -29.74
CA PHE A 378 16.83 -1.77 -29.12
C PHE A 378 15.95 -2.04 -27.89
N VAL A 379 14.88 -2.85 -28.00
CA VAL A 379 14.00 -3.19 -26.85
C VAL A 379 14.80 -3.79 -25.71
N LYS A 380 15.73 -4.69 -26.02
CA LYS A 380 16.58 -5.34 -25.02
C LYS A 380 17.36 -4.31 -24.17
N THR A 381 17.90 -3.29 -24.83
CA THR A 381 18.73 -2.27 -24.16
C THR A 381 17.92 -1.12 -23.57
N HIS A 382 16.72 -0.86 -24.10
CA HIS A 382 15.83 0.26 -23.78
C HIS A 382 14.45 -0.23 -23.31
N SER A 383 14.42 -1.06 -22.28
CA SER A 383 13.15 -1.59 -21.74
C SER A 383 12.43 -0.61 -20.80
N LEU A 384 13.11 0.44 -20.31
CA LEU A 384 12.55 1.41 -19.37
C LEU A 384 11.99 2.65 -20.10
N MET A 385 10.76 3.03 -19.78
CA MET A 385 10.15 4.28 -20.25
C MET A 385 10.62 5.47 -19.42
N ASN A 386 10.74 6.64 -20.05
CA ASN A 386 11.15 7.86 -19.35
C ASN A 386 10.03 8.45 -18.48
N ASN A 387 8.80 8.44 -18.99
CA ASN A 387 7.65 9.04 -18.31
C ASN A 387 7.10 8.07 -17.26
N ALA A 388 6.80 8.57 -16.07
CA ALA A 388 6.09 7.81 -15.04
C ALA A 388 4.58 7.87 -15.26
N VAL A 389 3.86 6.81 -14.88
CA VAL A 389 2.40 6.78 -14.88
C VAL A 389 1.89 7.66 -13.73
N PRO A 390 1.14 8.74 -14.00
CA PRO A 390 0.63 9.62 -12.96
C PRO A 390 -0.55 8.98 -12.21
N SER A 391 -0.74 9.34 -10.94
CA SER A 391 -1.96 9.01 -10.21
C SER A 391 -3.17 9.72 -10.84
N TYR A 392 -4.29 9.00 -10.94
CA TYR A 392 -5.53 9.45 -11.58
C TYR A 392 -6.07 10.77 -11.00
N PHE A 393 -6.09 10.89 -9.68
CA PHE A 393 -6.58 12.08 -8.97
C PHE A 393 -5.47 13.11 -8.69
N SER A 394 -4.27 12.92 -9.28
CA SER A 394 -3.02 13.65 -8.99
C SER A 394 -2.59 13.63 -7.52
N HIS A 395 -3.29 12.86 -6.67
CA HIS A 395 -3.07 12.67 -5.25
C HIS A 395 -3.43 11.22 -4.91
N PRO A 396 -2.93 10.66 -3.79
CA PRO A 396 -3.43 9.41 -3.25
C PRO A 396 -4.88 9.56 -2.77
N VAL A 397 -5.66 8.49 -2.91
CA VAL A 397 -7.05 8.39 -2.46
C VAL A 397 -7.12 8.42 -0.94
N SER A 398 -6.25 7.66 -0.27
CA SER A 398 -6.14 7.61 1.19
C SER A 398 -4.69 7.41 1.61
N ILE A 399 -4.33 7.98 2.76
CA ILE A 399 -3.00 7.88 3.36
C ILE A 399 -3.16 7.50 4.82
N LYS A 400 -2.36 6.55 5.27
CA LYS A 400 -2.22 6.16 6.67
C LYS A 400 -0.75 6.14 7.03
N VAL A 401 -0.34 7.05 7.91
CA VAL A 401 1.00 7.08 8.51
C VAL A 401 0.92 6.39 9.86
N SER A 402 1.56 5.23 9.99
CA SER A 402 1.54 4.45 11.22
C SER A 402 2.88 3.81 11.50
N TRP A 403 3.28 3.86 12.76
CA TRP A 403 4.45 3.15 13.26
C TRP A 403 4.18 1.67 13.54
N THR A 404 2.91 1.28 13.65
CA THR A 404 2.51 -0.05 14.14
C THR A 404 2.19 -1.04 13.01
N SER A 405 1.64 -0.57 11.90
CA SER A 405 1.21 -1.45 10.80
C SER A 405 1.01 -0.69 9.50
N LYS A 406 1.46 -1.30 8.39
CA LYS A 406 1.27 -0.81 7.02
C LYS A 406 0.15 -1.58 6.32
N PHE A 407 -0.34 -1.01 5.22
CA PHE A 407 -1.24 -1.71 4.30
C PHE A 407 -0.51 -2.80 3.51
N SER A 408 -1.18 -3.92 3.30
CA SER A 408 -0.61 -5.13 2.69
C SER A 408 -1.39 -5.63 1.47
N SER A 409 -2.71 -5.49 1.43
CA SER A 409 -3.59 -6.05 0.40
C SER A 409 -4.78 -5.16 0.11
N ILE A 410 -5.44 -5.32 -1.03
CA ILE A 410 -6.57 -4.50 -1.46
C ILE A 410 -7.61 -5.32 -2.22
N ALA A 411 -8.88 -5.01 -2.02
CA ALA A 411 -10.00 -5.44 -2.85
C ALA A 411 -10.99 -4.27 -3.00
N VAL A 412 -11.65 -4.16 -4.15
CA VAL A 412 -12.55 -3.03 -4.45
C VAL A 412 -13.91 -3.56 -4.89
N ASP A 413 -14.97 -3.07 -4.24
CA ASP A 413 -16.34 -3.21 -4.73
C ASP A 413 -16.68 -1.97 -5.57
N PRO A 414 -16.76 -2.10 -6.91
CA PRO A 414 -16.88 -0.96 -7.79
C PRO A 414 -18.31 -0.45 -7.89
N GLN A 415 -18.45 0.87 -8.06
CA GLN A 415 -19.71 1.52 -8.46
C GLN A 415 -20.93 1.17 -7.59
N VAL A 416 -20.75 1.09 -6.27
CA VAL A 416 -21.82 0.87 -5.29
C VAL A 416 -22.80 2.04 -5.33
N ARG A 417 -24.00 1.78 -5.82
CA ARG A 417 -25.06 2.80 -5.96
C ARG A 417 -25.63 3.22 -4.61
N ALA A 418 -25.50 4.50 -4.27
CA ALA A 418 -26.14 5.12 -3.12
C ALA A 418 -27.60 5.52 -3.41
N LEU A 419 -28.33 5.90 -2.37
CA LEU A 419 -29.72 6.39 -2.43
C LEU A 419 -29.89 7.61 -3.35
N SER A 420 -28.86 8.47 -3.44
CA SER A 420 -28.87 9.64 -4.32
C SER A 420 -28.81 9.27 -5.82
N GLY A 421 -28.56 8.01 -6.15
CA GLY A 421 -28.30 7.54 -7.51
C GLY A 421 -26.83 7.60 -7.92
N THR A 422 -25.99 8.32 -7.17
CA THR A 422 -24.53 8.39 -7.36
C THR A 422 -23.88 7.05 -7.01
N THR A 423 -22.88 6.64 -7.78
CA THR A 423 -22.09 5.44 -7.54
C THR A 423 -20.77 5.79 -6.85
N TYR A 424 -20.30 4.92 -5.97
CA TYR A 424 -19.03 5.09 -5.27
C TYR A 424 -18.22 3.79 -5.28
N ASP A 425 -16.90 3.91 -5.42
CA ASP A 425 -16.01 2.77 -5.22
C ASP A 425 -15.73 2.56 -3.73
N VAL A 426 -15.97 1.34 -3.25
CA VAL A 426 -15.71 0.95 -1.87
C VAL A 426 -14.47 0.06 -1.83
N ILE A 427 -13.44 0.54 -1.13
CA ILE A 427 -12.12 -0.07 -1.06
C ILE A 427 -11.97 -0.76 0.29
N PHE A 428 -11.59 -2.04 0.27
CA PHE A 428 -11.20 -2.81 1.44
C PHE A 428 -9.68 -2.99 1.41
N VAL A 429 -9.01 -2.59 2.48
CA VAL A 429 -7.54 -2.68 2.58
C VAL A 429 -7.15 -3.50 3.79
N GLY A 430 -6.30 -4.51 3.58
CA GLY A 430 -5.73 -5.33 4.63
C GLY A 430 -4.45 -4.72 5.18
N THR A 431 -4.13 -5.04 6.43
CA THR A 431 -2.92 -4.58 7.11
C THR A 431 -2.01 -5.73 7.52
N GLU A 432 -0.76 -5.39 7.84
CA GLU A 432 0.21 -6.35 8.40
C GLU A 432 -0.16 -6.84 9.81
N ASP A 433 -1.02 -6.12 10.54
CA ASP A 433 -1.48 -6.49 11.89
C ASP A 433 -2.84 -7.22 11.91
N GLY A 434 -3.37 -7.62 10.75
CA GLY A 434 -4.57 -8.46 10.66
C GLY A 434 -5.90 -7.71 10.63
N LYS A 435 -5.87 -6.42 10.33
CA LYS A 435 -7.04 -5.58 10.21
C LYS A 435 -7.49 -5.44 8.75
N VAL A 436 -8.77 -5.14 8.59
CA VAL A 436 -9.37 -4.71 7.33
C VAL A 436 -9.98 -3.33 7.54
N VAL A 437 -9.56 -2.37 6.72
CA VAL A 437 -10.05 -1.00 6.71
C VAL A 437 -10.96 -0.81 5.51
N LYS A 438 -12.19 -0.33 5.74
CA LYS A 438 -13.17 0.00 4.71
C LYS A 438 -13.14 1.49 4.41
N ILE A 439 -12.93 1.84 3.15
CA ILE A 439 -12.73 3.21 2.67
C ILE A 439 -13.65 3.47 1.48
N VAL A 440 -14.36 4.59 1.47
CA VAL A 440 -15.18 5.01 0.34
C VAL A 440 -14.43 6.11 -0.42
N ASN A 441 -14.20 5.92 -1.72
CA ASN A 441 -13.62 6.95 -2.56
C ASN A 441 -14.69 7.97 -2.97
N VAL A 442 -14.75 9.10 -2.26
CA VAL A 442 -15.76 10.15 -2.53
C VAL A 442 -15.45 10.90 -3.83
N ALA A 443 -14.19 10.94 -4.25
CA ALA A 443 -13.81 11.57 -5.51
C ALA A 443 -14.42 10.85 -6.74
N SER A 444 -14.80 9.57 -6.60
CA SER A 444 -15.51 8.86 -7.67
C SER A 444 -16.90 9.45 -7.96
N GLY A 445 -17.56 10.02 -6.96
CA GLY A 445 -18.88 10.65 -7.11
C GLY A 445 -18.89 12.01 -7.82
N GLY A 446 -17.74 12.50 -8.32
CA GLY A 446 -17.63 13.69 -9.16
C GLY A 446 -17.79 15.04 -8.44
N VAL A 447 -17.90 15.06 -7.11
CA VAL A 447 -18.05 16.31 -6.34
C VAL A 447 -16.66 16.81 -5.93
N GLY A 448 -16.33 18.06 -6.26
CA GLY A 448 -15.07 18.73 -5.91
C GLY A 448 -14.93 19.02 -4.41
N THR A 449 -14.91 17.98 -3.59
CA THR A 449 -14.69 18.05 -2.14
C THR A 449 -13.19 18.06 -1.83
N GLN A 450 -12.77 18.80 -0.79
CA GLN A 450 -11.40 18.71 -0.28
C GLN A 450 -11.09 17.31 0.29
N THR A 451 -12.12 16.59 0.76
CA THR A 451 -12.03 15.22 1.27
C THR A 451 -12.23 14.22 0.12
N ARG A 452 -11.19 13.43 -0.19
CA ARG A 452 -11.22 12.44 -1.29
C ARG A 452 -11.63 11.03 -0.86
N ALA A 453 -11.47 10.71 0.42
CA ALA A 453 -11.84 9.40 0.97
C ALA A 453 -12.46 9.50 2.37
N LEU A 454 -13.38 8.59 2.66
CA LEU A 454 -13.98 8.41 3.98
C LEU A 454 -13.60 7.04 4.52
N VAL A 455 -12.98 6.99 5.70
CA VAL A 455 -12.70 5.72 6.40
C VAL A 455 -13.92 5.37 7.25
N ILE A 456 -14.62 4.33 6.84
CA ILE A 456 -15.91 3.94 7.44
C ILE A 456 -15.65 3.05 8.66
N GLU A 457 -14.98 1.92 8.46
CA GLU A 457 -14.77 0.91 9.50
C GLU A 457 -13.30 0.45 9.52
N GLU A 458 -12.75 0.22 10.71
CA GLU A 458 -11.53 -0.57 10.92
C GLU A 458 -11.90 -1.83 11.70
N LEU A 459 -11.66 -3.00 11.13
CA LEU A 459 -12.04 -4.29 11.71
C LEU A 459 -10.80 -5.13 12.01
N GLN A 460 -10.63 -5.59 13.23
CA GLN A 460 -9.64 -6.61 13.55
C GLN A 460 -10.21 -7.99 13.14
N VAL A 461 -9.82 -8.49 11.97
CA VAL A 461 -10.38 -9.73 11.38
C VAL A 461 -9.55 -10.96 11.74
N LEU A 462 -8.23 -10.80 11.75
CA LEU A 462 -7.28 -11.85 12.13
C LEU A 462 -6.70 -11.54 13.51
N PRO A 463 -6.15 -12.54 14.21
CA PRO A 463 -5.41 -12.29 15.44
C PRO A 463 -4.31 -11.24 15.24
N PRO A 464 -4.12 -10.29 16.18
CA PRO A 464 -3.11 -9.23 16.07
C PRO A 464 -1.72 -9.78 15.73
N GLY A 465 -1.07 -9.17 14.75
CA GLY A 465 0.25 -9.60 14.25
C GLY A 465 0.20 -10.68 13.15
N THR A 466 -0.99 -11.12 12.75
CA THR A 466 -1.16 -12.00 11.57
C THR A 466 -1.43 -11.14 10.34
N PRO A 467 -0.52 -11.05 9.35
CA PRO A 467 -0.70 -10.19 8.19
C PRO A 467 -1.80 -10.71 7.26
N VAL A 468 -2.60 -9.78 6.72
CA VAL A 468 -3.52 -10.07 5.62
C VAL A 468 -2.71 -10.18 4.33
N GLN A 469 -2.65 -11.38 3.75
CA GLN A 469 -1.88 -11.67 2.53
C GLN A 469 -2.64 -11.32 1.25
N SER A 470 -3.95 -11.56 1.23
CA SER A 470 -4.79 -11.31 0.07
C SER A 470 -6.23 -11.04 0.51
N LEU A 471 -6.92 -10.20 -0.26
CA LEU A 471 -8.33 -9.90 -0.12
C LEU A 471 -9.02 -10.22 -1.44
N SER A 472 -10.22 -10.78 -1.38
CA SER A 472 -11.06 -10.95 -2.57
C SER A 472 -12.53 -10.78 -2.22
N ILE A 473 -13.29 -10.14 -3.09
CA ILE A 473 -14.73 -10.03 -2.95
C ILE A 473 -15.37 -11.16 -3.73
N VAL A 474 -16.28 -11.88 -3.09
CA VAL A 474 -17.01 -12.98 -3.71
C VAL A 474 -18.50 -12.67 -3.72
N ARG A 475 -19.12 -12.83 -4.89
CA ARG A 475 -20.57 -12.68 -5.08
C ARG A 475 -21.14 -14.04 -5.43
N THR A 476 -22.03 -14.53 -4.58
CA THR A 476 -22.70 -15.82 -4.82
C THR A 476 -23.93 -15.66 -5.70
N VAL A 477 -24.24 -16.66 -6.53
CA VAL A 477 -25.40 -16.61 -7.45
C VAL A 477 -26.73 -16.66 -6.70
N SER A 478 -26.78 -17.35 -5.55
CA SER A 478 -28.01 -17.64 -4.81
C SER A 478 -28.35 -16.63 -3.70
N GLN A 479 -27.37 -15.83 -3.26
CA GLN A 479 -27.58 -14.77 -2.27
C GLN A 479 -27.09 -13.47 -2.90
N ASN A 480 -27.94 -12.44 -2.92
CA ASN A 480 -27.56 -11.06 -3.30
C ASN A 480 -26.52 -10.43 -2.34
N HIS A 481 -25.87 -11.24 -1.51
CA HIS A 481 -24.93 -10.82 -0.49
C HIS A 481 -23.51 -11.14 -0.96
N ALA A 482 -22.77 -10.08 -1.27
CA ALA A 482 -21.34 -10.20 -1.45
C ALA A 482 -20.64 -10.37 -0.09
N LYS A 483 -19.56 -11.15 -0.07
CA LYS A 483 -18.70 -11.36 1.10
C LYS A 483 -17.26 -10.98 0.77
N LEU A 484 -16.53 -10.52 1.77
CA LEU A 484 -15.08 -10.31 1.67
C LEU A 484 -14.36 -11.53 2.21
N LEU A 485 -13.53 -12.13 1.38
CA LEU A 485 -12.62 -13.20 1.72
C LEU A 485 -11.26 -12.61 2.12
N VAL A 486 -10.78 -12.97 3.31
CA VAL A 486 -9.55 -12.50 3.93
C VAL A 486 -8.61 -13.69 4.09
N VAL A 487 -7.46 -13.62 3.44
CA VAL A 487 -6.47 -14.72 3.41
C VAL A 487 -5.26 -14.32 4.24
N SER A 488 -4.80 -15.25 5.07
CA SER A 488 -3.54 -15.14 5.80
C SER A 488 -2.67 -16.38 5.54
N ASN A 489 -1.47 -16.43 6.11
CA ASN A 489 -0.64 -17.63 6.00
C ASN A 489 -1.21 -18.85 6.74
N LYS A 490 -2.19 -18.66 7.64
CA LYS A 490 -2.68 -19.71 8.55
C LYS A 490 -4.15 -20.07 8.34
N GLN A 491 -4.95 -19.10 7.92
CA GLN A 491 -6.38 -19.25 7.84
C GLN A 491 -6.99 -18.43 6.73
N LEU A 492 -8.17 -18.87 6.31
CA LEU A 492 -9.11 -18.17 5.46
C LEU A 492 -10.26 -17.69 6.33
N THR A 493 -10.69 -16.44 6.18
CA THR A 493 -11.82 -15.88 6.92
C THR A 493 -12.73 -15.17 5.94
N HIS A 494 -14.05 -15.32 6.06
CA HIS A 494 -14.97 -14.45 5.33
C HIS A 494 -15.75 -13.54 6.28
N ILE A 495 -16.08 -12.35 5.81
CA ILE A 495 -16.89 -11.35 6.54
C ILE A 495 -17.88 -10.67 5.58
N ALA A 496 -18.96 -10.11 6.11
CA ALA A 496 -19.87 -9.28 5.32
C ALA A 496 -19.21 -7.96 4.87
N LEU A 497 -19.59 -7.44 3.69
CA LEU A 497 -19.12 -6.14 3.18
C LEU A 497 -19.63 -4.94 3.99
N HIS A 498 -20.77 -5.09 4.67
CA HIS A 498 -21.40 -4.06 5.47
C HIS A 498 -22.03 -4.63 6.74
N ARG A 499 -22.16 -3.79 7.77
CA ARG A 499 -22.72 -4.14 9.09
C ARG A 499 -23.86 -3.21 9.50
N CYS A 500 -24.68 -2.78 8.54
CA CYS A 500 -25.76 -1.81 8.76
C CYS A 500 -26.65 -2.16 9.98
N LYS A 501 -26.94 -3.45 10.19
CA LYS A 501 -27.80 -3.94 11.29
C LYS A 501 -27.26 -3.65 12.70
N VAL A 502 -25.98 -3.30 12.84
CA VAL A 502 -25.36 -2.94 14.14
C VAL A 502 -25.86 -1.58 14.63
N PHE A 503 -26.22 -0.68 13.72
CA PHE A 503 -26.64 0.68 14.04
C PHE A 503 -28.16 0.76 14.25
N SER A 504 -28.55 1.15 15.46
CA SER A 504 -29.95 1.13 15.92
C SER A 504 -30.64 2.49 15.82
N THR A 505 -29.91 3.59 15.67
CA THR A 505 -30.48 4.93 15.54
C THR A 505 -30.30 5.47 14.13
N CYS A 506 -31.19 6.39 13.72
CA CYS A 506 -31.06 7.05 12.42
C CYS A 506 -29.74 7.85 12.33
N ALA A 507 -29.41 8.58 13.41
CA ALA A 507 -28.21 9.41 13.46
C ALA A 507 -26.95 8.56 13.23
N ASP A 508 -26.81 7.42 13.91
CA ASP A 508 -25.64 6.55 13.77
C ASP A 508 -25.55 5.95 12.36
N CYS A 509 -26.68 5.48 11.81
CA CYS A 509 -26.76 4.91 10.47
C CYS A 509 -26.34 5.92 9.39
N VAL A 510 -26.83 7.16 9.47
CA VAL A 510 -26.52 8.22 8.49
C VAL A 510 -25.11 8.75 8.69
N ASN A 511 -24.64 8.90 9.94
CA ASN A 511 -23.29 9.39 10.24
C ASN A 511 -22.20 8.40 9.80
N LEU A 512 -22.53 7.11 9.63
CA LEU A 512 -21.62 6.13 9.04
C LEU A 512 -21.20 6.54 7.61
N GLN A 513 -22.06 7.22 6.85
CA GLN A 513 -21.86 7.61 5.43
C GLN A 513 -21.40 6.42 4.56
N ASP A 514 -21.95 5.23 4.84
CA ASP A 514 -21.67 4.01 4.11
C ASP A 514 -22.68 3.87 2.94
N PRO A 515 -22.22 3.74 1.67
CA PRO A 515 -23.13 3.62 0.53
C PRO A 515 -24.01 2.37 0.58
N TYR A 516 -23.65 1.31 1.32
CA TYR A 516 -24.54 0.17 1.49
C TYR A 516 -25.67 0.41 2.49
N CYS A 517 -25.49 1.32 3.46
CA CYS A 517 -26.41 1.44 4.59
C CYS A 517 -27.34 2.65 4.46
N ALA A 518 -28.63 2.44 4.65
CA ALA A 518 -29.64 3.50 4.72
C ALA A 518 -30.60 3.26 5.88
N TRP A 519 -31.11 4.33 6.46
CA TRP A 519 -32.12 4.25 7.51
C TRP A 519 -33.52 4.08 6.90
N ASP A 520 -34.22 3.02 7.27
CA ASP A 520 -35.61 2.78 6.87
C ASP A 520 -36.55 3.48 7.86
N THR A 521 -37.23 4.54 7.42
CA THR A 521 -38.13 5.34 8.28
C THR A 521 -39.36 4.58 8.75
N LYS A 522 -39.82 3.56 8.00
CA LYS A 522 -40.99 2.75 8.39
C LYS A 522 -40.61 1.66 9.37
N LEU A 523 -39.50 0.98 9.14
CA LEU A 523 -39.02 -0.07 10.07
C LEU A 523 -38.27 0.47 11.28
N ARG A 524 -37.85 1.75 11.23
CA ARG A 524 -36.97 2.39 12.22
C ARG A 524 -35.71 1.56 12.47
N LYS A 525 -35.06 1.12 11.39
CA LYS A 525 -33.84 0.30 11.42
C LYS A 525 -32.87 0.70 10.32
N CYS A 526 -31.57 0.58 10.59
CA CYS A 526 -30.54 0.70 9.58
C CYS A 526 -30.46 -0.60 8.76
N VAL A 527 -30.63 -0.49 7.44
CA VAL A 527 -30.76 -1.64 6.54
C VAL A 527 -29.81 -1.52 5.35
N PRO A 528 -29.42 -2.65 4.74
CA PRO A 528 -28.70 -2.63 3.47
C PRO A 528 -29.63 -2.14 2.36
N TYR A 529 -29.30 -1.00 1.75
CA TYR A 529 -30.11 -0.33 0.74
C TYR A 529 -30.22 -1.14 -0.55
N GLN A 530 -29.14 -1.77 -1.01
CA GLN A 530 -29.11 -2.51 -2.27
C GLN A 530 -30.14 -3.67 -2.30
N GLU A 531 -30.30 -4.36 -1.18
CA GLU A 531 -31.27 -5.45 -1.00
C GLU A 531 -32.73 -4.98 -1.00
N ARG A 532 -32.96 -3.67 -0.85
CA ARG A 532 -34.28 -3.05 -0.71
C ARG A 532 -34.52 -1.95 -1.74
N SER A 533 -33.69 -1.90 -2.79
CA SER A 533 -33.72 -0.89 -3.84
C SER A 533 -35.02 -0.85 -4.64
N ALA A 534 -35.84 -1.93 -4.58
CA ALA A 534 -37.18 -1.98 -5.17
C ALA A 534 -38.23 -1.12 -4.43
N LEU A 535 -37.96 -0.74 -3.18
CA LEU A 535 -38.87 0.11 -2.39
C LEU A 535 -38.67 1.60 -2.74
N PRO A 536 -39.68 2.45 -2.55
CA PRO A 536 -39.57 3.88 -2.87
C PRO A 536 -38.43 4.56 -2.12
N ALA A 537 -37.57 5.31 -2.84
CA ALA A 537 -36.41 5.99 -2.26
C ALA A 537 -36.77 6.95 -1.10
N ALA A 538 -37.96 7.57 -1.14
CA ALA A 538 -38.46 8.47 -0.09
C ALA A 538 -38.64 7.79 1.29
N GLN A 539 -38.67 6.46 1.36
CA GLN A 539 -38.71 5.71 2.62
C GLN A 539 -37.37 5.69 3.35
N PHE A 540 -36.26 5.93 2.62
CA PHE A 540 -34.92 5.77 3.14
C PHE A 540 -34.26 7.12 3.39
N VAL A 541 -33.37 7.16 4.37
CA VAL A 541 -32.50 8.31 4.64
C VAL A 541 -31.05 7.84 4.57
N GLN A 542 -30.25 8.51 3.72
CA GLN A 542 -28.82 8.25 3.56
C GLN A 542 -28.13 9.53 3.06
N ASN A 543 -26.95 9.82 3.59
CA ASN A 543 -26.12 10.91 3.10
C ASN A 543 -24.64 10.51 3.13
N ILE A 544 -23.98 10.53 1.98
CA ILE A 544 -22.56 10.12 1.87
C ILE A 544 -21.62 11.31 2.02
N LEU A 545 -22.01 12.49 1.56
CA LEU A 545 -21.11 13.66 1.50
C LEU A 545 -21.11 14.48 2.80
N LYS A 546 -22.25 14.52 3.51
CA LYS A 546 -22.38 15.28 4.75
C LYS A 546 -22.89 14.36 5.87
N PRO A 547 -22.21 14.31 7.03
CA PRO A 547 -22.76 13.68 8.22
C PRO A 547 -23.88 14.60 8.74
N ALA A 548 -25.14 14.26 8.45
CA ALA A 548 -26.27 15.11 8.79
C ALA A 548 -27.40 14.27 9.40
N SER A 549 -27.39 14.15 10.72
CA SER A 549 -28.53 13.63 11.50
C SER A 549 -29.77 14.52 11.42
N ALA A 550 -29.66 15.75 10.91
CA ALA A 550 -30.79 16.66 10.71
C ALA A 550 -31.85 16.13 9.70
N GLN A 551 -31.50 15.12 8.88
CA GLN A 551 -32.44 14.43 8.00
C GLN A 551 -33.19 13.29 8.70
N CYS A 552 -32.83 12.99 9.95
CA CYS A 552 -33.50 11.98 10.74
C CYS A 552 -34.80 12.54 11.32
N PRO A 553 -35.91 11.77 11.28
CA PRO A 553 -37.12 12.12 12.01
C PRO A 553 -36.79 12.23 13.50
N GLU A 554 -37.33 13.25 14.20
CA GLU A 554 -37.23 13.30 15.66
C GLU A 554 -37.97 12.10 16.26
N ASP A 555 -37.31 11.38 17.15
CA ASP A 555 -37.93 10.28 17.90
C ASP A 555 -38.97 10.87 18.85
N SER A 556 -40.24 10.81 18.47
CA SER A 556 -41.35 10.95 19.42
C SER A 556 -41.40 9.70 20.30
N SER A 557 -40.58 9.66 21.36
CA SER A 557 -40.66 8.62 22.40
C SER A 557 -40.72 9.25 23.79
N SER A 558 -41.90 9.77 24.13
CA SER A 558 -42.41 9.83 25.50
C SER A 558 -43.84 9.28 25.49
N ASP A 559 -43.96 7.97 25.30
CA ASP A 559 -45.16 7.21 25.62
C ASP A 559 -44.73 5.77 25.95
N VAL A 560 -43.93 5.63 27.01
CA VAL A 560 -43.96 4.43 27.83
C VAL A 560 -45.16 4.63 28.75
N ARG A 561 -46.34 4.21 28.30
CA ARG A 561 -47.47 3.96 29.19
C ARG A 561 -47.11 2.74 30.04
N GLU A 562 -46.60 2.98 31.23
CA GLU A 562 -46.67 2.01 32.34
C GLU A 562 -48.16 1.73 32.59
N LEU A 563 -48.57 0.51 32.25
CA LEU A 563 -49.82 -0.08 32.68
C LEU A 563 -49.44 -1.12 33.74
N THR A 564 -49.58 -0.77 35.01
CA THR A 564 -50.12 -1.59 36.11
C THR A 564 -49.87 -0.88 37.44
N ASP A 565 -50.92 -0.32 38.05
CA ASP A 565 -51.43 -0.82 39.34
C ASP A 565 -52.70 -0.04 39.73
N GLU A 566 -53.84 -0.75 39.71
CA GLU A 566 -55.04 -0.35 40.45
C GLU A 566 -55.06 -1.17 41.75
N GLN A 567 -55.04 -0.48 42.90
CA GLN A 567 -55.88 -0.75 44.08
C GLN A 567 -55.27 -0.11 45.34
N ASN A 568 -55.87 0.98 45.83
CA ASN A 568 -56.72 0.92 47.02
C ASN A 568 -57.20 2.30 47.47
N GLU A 569 -58.51 2.30 47.69
CA GLU A 569 -59.41 3.27 48.26
C GLU A 569 -59.07 3.80 49.68
N ILE A 570 -59.52 5.04 49.90
CA ILE A 570 -60.31 5.53 51.05
C ILE A 570 -59.59 6.18 52.28
N ASP A 571 -59.91 7.48 52.39
CA ASP A 571 -60.33 8.29 53.54
C ASP A 571 -59.40 9.18 54.40
N ASN A 572 -59.79 10.46 54.33
CA ASN A 572 -60.12 11.38 55.43
C ASN A 572 -59.05 12.24 56.12
N ARG A 573 -59.20 13.54 55.84
CA ARG A 573 -59.54 14.63 56.79
C ARG A 573 -58.41 15.43 57.50
N ILE A 574 -58.49 16.75 57.22
CA ILE A 574 -58.53 17.87 58.17
C ILE A 574 -57.19 18.32 58.79
N LEU A 575 -56.65 19.46 58.33
CA LEU A 575 -56.64 20.73 59.09
C LEU A 575 -56.04 21.89 58.28
N ASP A 576 -56.74 23.01 58.42
CA ASP A 576 -56.60 24.33 57.86
C ASP A 576 -55.53 25.17 58.60
N SER A 577 -54.85 26.10 57.91
CA SER A 577 -54.54 27.47 58.36
C SER A 577 -53.33 28.13 57.66
N GLY A 578 -53.54 29.37 57.20
CA GLY A 578 -52.51 30.42 57.09
C GLY A 578 -52.02 30.74 55.67
N SER A 579 -52.82 31.47 54.87
CA SER A 579 -52.72 32.93 54.65
C SER A 579 -51.57 33.43 53.75
N GLU A 580 -51.98 33.83 52.54
CA GLU A 580 -51.70 35.11 51.85
C GLU A 580 -50.24 35.48 51.53
N SER A 581 -49.88 36.06 50.37
CA SER A 581 -50.59 36.72 49.27
C SER A 581 -49.57 36.82 48.11
N ASP A 582 -49.91 36.40 46.89
CA ASP A 582 -50.41 37.22 45.76
C ASP A 582 -49.24 37.94 45.02
N GLY A 583 -49.07 37.86 43.69
CA GLY A 583 -49.90 37.28 42.65
C GLY A 583 -49.15 37.20 41.31
N LYS A 584 -49.70 36.33 40.46
CA LYS A 584 -50.06 36.49 39.04
C LYS A 584 -49.25 37.43 38.13
N GLU A 585 -49.17 37.22 36.83
CA GLU A 585 -49.41 36.13 35.87
C GLU A 585 -49.20 36.81 34.49
N CYS A 586 -49.09 35.99 33.46
CA CYS A 586 -49.34 36.31 32.04
C CYS A 586 -48.19 36.89 31.19
N ALA A 587 -47.80 36.05 30.22
CA ALA A 587 -47.19 36.39 28.93
C ALA A 587 -48.03 37.42 28.13
N PRO A 588 -47.52 37.94 26.99
CA PRO A 588 -47.87 37.28 25.72
C PRO A 588 -46.85 37.43 24.57
N THR A 589 -47.15 36.70 23.51
CA THR A 589 -46.50 36.63 22.21
C THR A 589 -47.03 37.68 21.21
N LYS A 590 -46.17 38.09 20.26
CA LYS A 590 -46.41 38.62 18.89
C LYS A 590 -47.07 39.99 18.68
N CYS A 591 -46.35 40.91 18.03
CA CYS A 591 -46.57 41.33 16.62
C CYS A 591 -45.53 42.38 16.12
N PRO A 592 -45.45 42.64 14.80
CA PRO A 592 -44.26 43.14 14.10
C PRO A 592 -44.36 44.57 13.51
N SER A 593 -43.22 44.99 12.94
CA SER A 593 -42.96 46.08 11.97
C SER A 593 -42.63 47.47 12.52
N CYS A 594 -41.39 47.90 12.27
CA CYS A 594 -41.01 49.26 11.86
C CYS A 594 -39.82 49.12 10.89
N VAL A 595 -39.97 49.78 9.75
CA VAL A 595 -39.04 49.89 8.62
C VAL A 595 -38.03 51.00 8.91
N GLY A 596 -36.76 50.85 8.52
CA GLY A 596 -35.78 51.93 8.50
C GLY A 596 -34.39 51.46 8.07
N GLN A 597 -33.91 51.98 6.95
CA GLN A 597 -32.78 51.52 6.16
C GLN A 597 -31.41 51.69 6.83
N CYS A 598 -30.53 50.69 6.63
CA CYS A 598 -29.09 50.80 6.78
C CYS A 598 -28.46 51.04 5.40
N ALA A 599 -27.76 52.16 5.22
CA ALA A 599 -26.69 52.30 4.24
C ALA A 599 -25.78 53.48 4.64
N ASP A 600 -24.50 53.31 4.33
CA ASP A 600 -23.42 54.29 4.23
C ASP A 600 -22.72 54.75 5.52
N SER A 601 -21.56 54.12 5.79
CA SER A 601 -20.28 54.81 5.60
C SER A 601 -19.10 53.88 5.95
N LEU A 602 -18.47 53.35 4.90
CA LEU A 602 -17.11 52.80 4.93
C LEU A 602 -16.20 53.80 4.21
N ALA A 603 -15.43 54.60 4.94
CA ALA A 603 -14.15 55.15 4.46
C ALA A 603 -13.41 55.96 5.53
N SER A 604 -12.19 55.48 5.81
CA SER A 604 -10.98 56.26 6.04
C SER A 604 -10.60 56.72 7.47
N GLN A 605 -9.30 56.55 7.71
CA GLN A 605 -8.41 57.10 8.74
C GLN A 605 -8.30 56.27 10.04
N ALA A 606 -7.26 55.45 10.20
CA ALA A 606 -5.83 55.74 10.34
C ALA A 606 -5.41 56.11 11.78
N ALA A 607 -4.51 55.26 12.30
CA ALA A 607 -3.37 55.55 13.17
C ALA A 607 -3.57 55.80 14.67
N SER A 608 -2.72 55.06 15.40
CA SER A 608 -2.14 55.30 16.73
C SER A 608 -2.96 54.93 17.96
N GLN A 609 -2.67 53.76 18.51
CA GLN A 609 -2.80 53.53 19.94
C GLN A 609 -1.48 52.94 20.45
N GLN A 610 -0.84 53.71 21.33
CA GLN A 610 0.50 53.51 21.88
C GLN A 610 0.63 52.19 22.63
N ASP A 611 1.58 51.37 22.20
CA ASP A 611 2.14 50.30 23.03
C ASP A 611 3.02 50.89 24.13
N LYS A 612 2.67 50.56 25.37
CA LYS A 612 3.37 50.96 26.58
C LYS A 612 4.59 50.04 26.75
N ILE A 613 5.77 50.49 26.31
CA ILE A 613 7.03 49.76 26.50
C ILE A 613 7.36 49.72 28.00
N VAL A 614 7.23 48.54 28.61
CA VAL A 614 7.75 48.27 29.95
C VAL A 614 9.25 48.03 29.81
N ILE A 615 10.05 49.02 30.20
CA ILE A 615 11.51 48.94 30.22
C ILE A 615 11.90 48.05 31.41
N TYR A 616 12.27 46.79 31.14
CA TYR A 616 13.01 45.98 32.11
C TYR A 616 14.44 46.53 32.21
N THR A 617 14.92 46.76 33.44
CA THR A 617 16.30 47.18 33.67
C THR A 617 17.24 46.06 33.20
N GLY A 618 18.36 46.41 32.55
CA GLY A 618 19.29 45.45 31.95
C GLY A 618 19.81 44.38 32.92
N ASN A 619 19.80 44.67 34.22
CA ASN A 619 20.14 43.71 35.26
C ASN A 619 19.13 42.57 35.39
N THR A 620 17.83 42.82 35.20
CA THR A 620 16.80 41.78 35.28
C THR A 620 16.86 40.85 34.07
N LEU A 621 17.12 41.39 32.88
CA LEU A 621 17.32 40.59 31.66
C LEU A 621 18.60 39.75 31.75
N GLY A 622 19.69 40.33 32.27
CA GLY A 622 20.95 39.60 32.48
C GLY A 622 20.78 38.42 33.44
N LEU A 623 20.06 38.63 34.55
CA LEU A 623 19.79 37.58 35.54
C LEU A 623 18.89 36.47 34.99
N THR A 624 17.85 36.80 34.22
CA THR A 624 16.96 35.76 33.65
C THR A 624 17.66 34.96 32.56
N VAL A 625 18.47 35.60 31.71
CA VAL A 625 19.23 34.88 30.68
C VAL A 625 20.29 33.98 31.32
N LEU A 626 21.08 34.49 32.28
CA LEU A 626 22.10 33.69 32.96
C LEU A 626 21.51 32.50 33.72
N THR A 627 20.39 32.69 34.42
CA THR A 627 19.71 31.60 35.13
C THR A 627 19.13 30.56 34.18
N SER A 628 18.56 30.98 33.03
CA SER A 628 18.04 30.04 32.03
C SER A 628 19.14 29.21 31.36
N VAL A 629 20.30 29.82 31.08
CA VAL A 629 21.45 29.13 30.47
C VAL A 629 22.06 28.14 31.46
N LEU A 630 22.23 28.54 32.73
CA LEU A 630 22.75 27.64 33.76
C LEU A 630 21.81 26.45 34.03
N LEU A 631 20.50 26.69 34.04
CA LEU A 631 19.51 25.64 34.27
C LEU A 631 19.46 24.64 33.10
N THR A 632 19.52 25.13 31.86
CA THR A 632 19.53 24.26 30.67
C THR A 632 20.81 23.46 30.55
N LEU A 633 21.97 24.02 30.89
CA LEU A 633 23.23 23.28 30.97
C LEU A 633 23.21 22.19 32.04
N LEU A 634 22.66 22.50 33.23
CA LEU A 634 22.57 21.52 34.32
C LEU A 634 21.64 20.36 33.96
N ILE A 635 20.48 20.66 33.36
CA ILE A 635 19.52 19.65 32.91
C ILE A 635 20.10 18.82 31.75
N GLY A 636 20.74 19.46 30.77
CA GLY A 636 21.39 18.77 29.66
C GLY A 636 22.53 17.86 30.11
N PHE A 637 23.36 18.31 31.05
CA PHE A 637 24.46 17.51 31.60
C PHE A 637 23.95 16.33 32.44
N THR A 638 22.94 16.55 33.27
CA THR A 638 22.36 15.47 34.10
C THR A 638 21.64 14.42 33.25
N ALA A 639 20.87 14.83 32.24
CA ALA A 639 20.23 13.92 31.29
C ALA A 639 21.28 13.14 30.46
N GLY A 640 22.32 13.81 29.96
CA GLY A 640 23.42 13.18 29.24
C GLY A 640 24.22 12.20 30.11
N TYR A 641 24.49 12.55 31.36
CA TYR A 641 25.18 11.69 32.33
C TYR A 641 24.36 10.44 32.69
N LEU A 642 23.04 10.60 32.91
CA LEU A 642 22.14 9.48 33.18
C LEU A 642 22.00 8.56 31.96
N CYS A 643 21.89 9.11 30.75
CA CYS A 643 21.86 8.34 29.52
C CYS A 643 23.18 7.57 29.29
N SER A 644 24.33 8.22 29.54
CA SER A 644 25.64 7.58 29.47
C SER A 644 25.79 6.43 30.48
N ARG A 645 25.26 6.60 31.70
CA ARG A 645 25.26 5.52 32.71
C ARG A 645 24.31 4.38 32.37
N TYR A 646 23.15 4.69 31.79
CA TYR A 646 22.17 3.68 31.36
C TYR A 646 22.74 2.82 30.22
N VAL A 647 23.39 3.44 29.23
CA VAL A 647 24.03 2.72 28.11
C VAL A 647 25.26 1.92 28.55
N ARG A 648 25.92 2.29 29.66
CA ARG A 648 27.07 1.54 30.20
C ARG A 648 26.71 0.34 31.07
N ASN A 649 25.45 0.19 31.52
CA ASN A 649 25.08 -0.82 32.51
C ASN A 649 24.16 -1.94 31.98
N ASP A 650 23.86 -1.96 30.68
CA ASP A 650 23.20 -3.10 30.05
C ASP A 650 24.14 -3.88 29.12
N THR A 651 24.31 -5.13 29.50
CA THR A 651 25.05 -6.22 28.85
C THR A 651 24.62 -6.40 27.39
N TYR A 652 25.26 -5.67 26.47
CA TYR A 652 25.19 -5.96 25.03
C TYR A 652 26.26 -6.97 24.63
N THR A 653 25.99 -8.26 24.86
CA THR A 653 26.77 -9.35 24.26
C THR A 653 25.97 -10.42 23.53
N ASN A 654 24.64 -10.30 23.35
CA ASN A 654 23.88 -11.40 22.73
C ASN A 654 22.80 -11.07 21.68
N ILE A 655 22.85 -9.92 21.00
CA ILE A 655 22.05 -9.73 19.77
C ILE A 655 22.83 -8.94 18.72
N MET A 656 23.61 -9.64 17.89
CA MET A 656 24.07 -9.14 16.59
C MET A 656 24.05 -10.27 15.55
N PRO A 657 23.57 -10.00 14.32
CA PRO A 657 23.58 -10.96 13.23
C PRO A 657 25.00 -11.21 12.70
N PHE A 658 25.25 -12.44 12.24
CA PHE A 658 26.55 -13.02 11.91
C PHE A 658 27.40 -12.20 10.91
N HIS A 659 26.78 -11.35 10.08
CA HIS A 659 27.50 -10.49 9.13
C HIS A 659 28.19 -9.26 9.74
N ALA A 660 27.75 -8.78 10.92
CA ALA A 660 28.41 -7.67 11.60
C ALA A 660 29.70 -8.10 12.34
N ARG A 661 29.83 -9.40 12.65
CA ARG A 661 31.00 -9.98 13.34
C ARG A 661 32.26 -10.02 12.47
N GLN A 662 32.12 -10.15 11.14
CA GLN A 662 33.26 -10.16 10.21
C GLN A 662 33.83 -8.78 9.89
N GLN A 663 33.03 -7.72 10.01
CA GLN A 663 33.47 -6.34 9.76
C GLN A 663 34.20 -5.75 10.97
N LEU A 664 33.75 -6.02 12.20
CA LEU A 664 34.48 -5.58 13.41
C LEU A 664 35.80 -6.34 13.63
N ASN A 665 35.83 -7.66 13.37
CA ASN A 665 37.08 -8.44 13.48
C ASN A 665 38.14 -8.08 12.42
N ARG A 666 37.79 -7.28 11.39
CA ARG A 666 38.77 -6.73 10.43
C ARG A 666 39.34 -5.37 10.86
N LEU A 667 38.66 -4.66 11.76
CA LEU A 667 39.12 -3.39 12.32
C LEU A 667 39.93 -3.58 13.61
N ASP A 668 39.66 -4.64 14.39
CA ASP A 668 40.47 -5.00 15.57
C ASP A 668 41.72 -5.85 15.26
N ASN A 669 41.83 -6.43 14.06
CA ASN A 669 43.02 -7.18 13.63
C ASN A 669 44.10 -6.30 12.97
N SER A 670 43.90 -4.98 12.84
CA SER A 670 44.97 -4.06 12.42
C SER A 670 45.66 -3.36 13.60
N SER A 671 45.29 -3.66 14.85
CA SER A 671 45.81 -3.01 16.06
C SER A 671 46.52 -3.95 17.04
N ASN A 672 46.61 -5.26 16.75
CA ASN A 672 47.29 -6.25 17.62
C ASN A 672 48.22 -7.21 16.87
N LEU A 673 49.12 -6.65 16.05
CA LEU A 673 50.29 -7.39 15.58
C LEU A 673 51.53 -6.50 15.63
N GLU A 674 51.99 -6.17 16.83
CA GLU A 674 53.42 -5.98 17.17
C GLU A 674 53.59 -5.64 18.66
N SER A 675 53.59 -6.66 19.52
CA SER A 675 54.31 -6.60 20.79
C SER A 675 54.55 -8.02 21.32
N GLY A 676 55.62 -8.64 20.83
CA GLY A 676 56.02 -9.98 21.25
C GLY A 676 57.38 -10.41 20.68
N ALA A 677 58.42 -9.58 20.84
CA ALA A 677 59.81 -10.00 21.06
C ALA A 677 60.75 -8.77 20.97
N ALA A 678 61.13 -8.22 22.12
CA ALA A 678 62.33 -7.39 22.22
C ALA A 678 63.53 -8.31 22.47
N GLY A 679 64.49 -8.28 21.54
CA GLY A 679 65.75 -9.01 21.61
C GLY A 679 66.69 -8.67 20.45
N THR A 680 67.41 -7.55 20.60
CA THR A 680 68.62 -7.09 19.88
C THR A 680 68.52 -6.17 18.65
N VAL A 681 69.15 -5.00 18.86
CA VAL A 681 69.87 -4.05 17.98
C VAL A 681 69.19 -2.74 17.54
N ALA A 682 69.74 -1.66 18.13
CA ALA A 682 69.92 -0.27 17.67
C ALA A 682 68.74 0.73 17.72
N SER A 683 69.03 1.88 18.32
CA SER A 683 68.21 3.10 18.24
C SER A 683 69.12 4.32 18.01
N SER A 684 68.72 5.19 17.08
CA SER A 684 68.89 6.65 17.22
C SER A 684 67.99 7.44 16.25
N TRP A 685 67.04 8.20 16.83
CA TRP A 685 66.55 9.56 16.49
C TRP A 685 66.14 9.97 15.05
N THR A 686 64.90 10.49 14.86
CA THR A 686 64.54 11.93 14.62
C THR A 686 63.12 12.15 14.01
N SER A 687 62.70 13.42 14.07
CA SER A 687 61.42 14.17 13.94
C SER A 687 60.56 14.21 12.65
N HIS A 688 59.29 14.67 12.82
CA HIS A 688 58.19 15.02 11.88
C HIS A 688 58.51 15.89 10.64
N PRO A 689 57.61 15.93 9.61
CA PRO A 689 56.77 17.13 9.38
C PRO A 689 55.34 16.94 8.75
N ASN A 690 54.57 18.04 8.76
CA ASN A 690 53.20 18.31 8.29
C ASN A 690 52.97 18.29 6.76
N ASN A 691 51.73 18.02 6.29
CA ASN A 691 51.13 18.78 5.16
C ASN A 691 49.58 18.78 5.13
N LYS A 692 48.99 19.93 4.80
CA LYS A 692 47.53 20.20 4.64
C LYS A 692 47.12 19.96 3.18
N ASN A 693 45.93 19.40 2.93
CA ASN A 693 45.23 19.51 1.64
C ASN A 693 43.75 19.84 1.82
N THR A 694 43.29 20.82 1.04
CA THR A 694 41.92 21.35 0.94
C THR A 694 41.02 20.41 0.15
N LEU A 695 39.83 20.09 0.68
CA LEU A 695 38.76 19.39 -0.06
C LEU A 695 37.98 20.38 -0.93
N ASN A 696 37.91 20.13 -2.24
CA ASN A 696 36.89 20.69 -3.12
C ASN A 696 35.64 19.79 -3.08
N LEU A 697 34.51 20.36 -2.63
CA LEU A 697 33.21 19.70 -2.67
C LEU A 697 32.50 20.08 -3.98
N VAL A 698 32.43 19.15 -4.94
CA VAL A 698 31.55 19.30 -6.11
C VAL A 698 30.18 18.74 -5.73
N MET A 699 29.19 19.62 -5.54
CA MET A 699 27.79 19.21 -5.42
C MET A 699 27.25 18.85 -6.81
N ASN A 700 26.93 17.57 -7.02
CA ASN A 700 26.05 17.15 -8.12
C ASN A 700 24.60 17.43 -7.72
N VAL A 701 24.01 18.47 -8.30
CA VAL A 701 22.58 18.78 -8.19
C VAL A 701 21.87 18.16 -9.39
N CYS A 702 20.88 17.29 -9.15
CA CYS A 702 20.01 16.76 -10.20
C CYS A 702 18.81 17.69 -10.42
N HIS A 703 18.61 18.16 -11.65
CA HIS A 703 17.40 18.84 -12.07
C HIS A 703 16.46 17.85 -12.77
N GLU A 704 15.23 17.69 -12.27
CA GLU A 704 14.09 17.29 -13.11
C GLU A 704 13.70 18.51 -13.96
N THR A 705 13.72 18.39 -15.28
CA THR A 705 13.34 19.46 -16.21
C THR A 705 12.03 19.12 -16.91
N GLU A 706 10.96 19.79 -16.51
CA GLU A 706 9.85 20.11 -17.41
C GLU A 706 10.06 21.54 -17.91
N ARG A 707 10.11 21.73 -19.24
CA ARG A 707 9.87 23.05 -19.85
C ARG A 707 9.28 22.95 -21.25
N SER A 708 8.14 23.61 -21.43
CA SER A 708 7.55 23.99 -22.72
C SER A 708 8.37 25.08 -23.43
N PRO A 709 8.22 25.25 -24.76
CA PRO A 709 9.20 25.96 -25.57
C PRO A 709 8.93 27.46 -25.65
N LYS A 710 10.00 28.26 -25.66
CA LYS A 710 10.02 29.61 -26.25
C LYS A 710 11.25 29.75 -27.14
N ASN A 711 11.00 30.33 -28.31
CA ASN A 711 11.95 30.70 -29.35
C ASN A 711 13.09 31.56 -28.82
N ASP A 712 14.30 31.35 -29.34
CA ASP A 712 15.09 32.44 -29.93
C ASP A 712 16.19 31.92 -30.86
N LEU A 713 16.45 32.74 -31.88
CA LEU A 713 17.33 32.58 -33.03
C LEU A 713 18.79 33.01 -32.73
N ASN A 714 19.69 32.66 -33.67
CA ASN A 714 21.08 33.15 -33.90
C ASN A 714 22.20 32.53 -33.05
N GLU A 715 23.41 32.23 -33.52
CA GLU A 715 24.07 32.14 -34.84
C GLU A 715 25.49 31.55 -34.58
N LYS A 716 26.11 30.96 -35.61
CA LYS A 716 27.57 30.83 -35.89
C LYS A 716 28.42 29.72 -35.24
N ASN A 717 28.71 28.72 -36.10
CA ASN A 717 30.02 28.26 -36.60
C ASN A 717 31.25 28.25 -35.67
N SER A 718 31.79 27.04 -35.44
CA SER A 718 33.23 26.76 -35.59
C SER A 718 33.50 25.28 -35.86
N THR A 719 34.20 25.02 -36.95
CA THR A 719 34.73 23.73 -37.45
C THR A 719 36.06 23.33 -36.79
N LEU A 720 36.47 22.07 -37.06
CA LEU A 720 37.79 21.42 -36.83
C LEU A 720 38.01 20.86 -35.40
N GLU A 721 38.58 19.67 -35.16
CA GLU A 721 39.38 18.78 -36.00
C GLU A 721 39.47 17.37 -35.36
N ASN A 722 39.75 16.36 -36.20
CA ASN A 722 39.98 14.96 -35.84
C ASN A 722 41.21 14.77 -34.93
N SER A 723 41.12 13.87 -33.94
CA SER A 723 42.25 13.00 -33.62
C SER A 723 41.77 11.61 -33.19
N LYS A 724 42.19 10.61 -33.98
CA LYS A 724 42.14 9.19 -33.65
C LYS A 724 43.18 8.93 -32.57
N ASN A 725 42.81 8.20 -31.51
CA ASN A 725 43.74 7.32 -30.80
C ASN A 725 42.98 6.15 -30.18
N THR A 726 43.27 4.97 -30.72
CA THR A 726 43.01 3.65 -30.17
C THR A 726 43.80 3.45 -28.88
N LEU A 727 43.22 2.82 -27.83
CA LEU A 727 43.90 1.82 -27.00
C LEU A 727 42.98 1.12 -25.98
N GLN A 728 42.99 -0.21 -26.11
CA GLN A 728 42.89 -1.28 -25.10
C GLN A 728 41.71 -1.36 -24.11
N LYS A 729 40.87 -2.37 -24.39
CA LYS A 729 40.01 -3.08 -23.43
C LYS A 729 40.83 -3.66 -22.27
N VAL A 730 40.47 -3.33 -21.04
CA VAL A 730 40.78 -4.15 -19.85
C VAL A 730 39.48 -4.48 -19.13
N LYS A 731 39.18 -5.77 -19.10
CA LYS A 731 38.06 -6.40 -18.40
C LYS A 731 38.45 -6.52 -16.91
N LYS A 732 37.72 -5.88 -16.01
CA LYS A 732 37.83 -6.14 -14.56
C LYS A 732 36.52 -6.75 -14.07
N THR A 733 36.60 -8.04 -13.78
CA THR A 733 35.62 -8.81 -13.01
C THR A 733 35.85 -8.49 -11.53
N TYR A 734 34.80 -8.13 -10.79
CA TYR A 734 34.85 -8.08 -9.33
C TYR A 734 34.07 -9.29 -8.79
N ILE A 735 34.75 -10.07 -7.94
CA ILE A 735 34.26 -11.21 -7.17
C ILE A 735 33.43 -10.71 -5.99
#